data_AF-A0A5C5XYL6-F1
#
_entry.id   AF-A0A5C5XYL6-F1
#
_cell.length_a   1.000
_cell.length_b   1.000
_cell.length_c   1.000
_cell.angle_alpha   90.00
_cell.angle_beta   90.00
_cell.angle_gamma   90.00
#
_symmetry.space_group_name_H-M   'P 1'
#
loop_
_entity.id
_entity.type
_entity.pdbx_description
1 polymer ?
#
loop_
_entity_poly.entity_id
_entity_poly.type
_entity_poly.pdbx_seq_one_letter_code
_entity_poly.pdbx_strand_id
1 'polypeptide(L)'
;MSVHSLLCAGGIFACSLLSIAGITAQAETPQQAAARIKKMEKIADHALVPPVLNTSPLPQYDYDQLDYGMTIGIERTPKGRLWACWVAGGDSPEAFFVLATSDDEGESWSPPRLVVDSHDKDLPRPRSILVGNLWTDPLGRLWLFFDQSMDMFDGRAGVWATRCDHPDADEPTWSSPQRIADGVMLNKPTVLSSGEWMLPISLDQRSGFGPFRGCFTELDPLRGASVHVSTDQGTTWQRRGAARFSSPDWHEHMIVERTDGSLWMLARTRKGIMQTTSTDGGRSWATPTQPANIRQPNARFFVRRLASGRILLIKHGDEIDSHHGRVQLSAWLSEDEGETWTGGLVLDDRRGISYPDGFQSEDGTIFISYDRNRATDGEILMARFREQDVLAKKIVSEPAKLRMLISRPLADKTAKMTEAESRRGFVELFDGDTFDGWEQNGNWRIEENAFFRFADGGPLTYQRKTIPDDFELRFEWKVSKGCNSGVYYRPGQVEYQVLDNVNSPYGENPRQSAASLFFCMAPSKDATRRVGQWNTGRVVCKGTVTQHWLNGEKVLDFDYTDPKWAEMVKLLTIRGGDLSGRGGRLWLQDHGQPVWYRNLRWREIPNGESLQPSADFTPMAIPPAALAKEQQRVQAMLKQAQSK
;
A
#
# COMPACT_ATOMS: atom_id res chain seq x y z
N MET A 1 24.82 -18.75 45.54
CA MET A 1 25.84 -19.70 45.04
C MET A 1 25.88 -19.59 43.52
N SER A 2 27.05 -19.24 42.97
CA SER A 2 27.52 -19.19 41.56
C SER A 2 26.55 -18.58 40.52
N VAL A 3 26.69 -17.36 39.96
CA VAL A 3 27.79 -16.59 39.35
C VAL A 3 28.36 -17.16 38.02
N HIS A 4 28.42 -16.25 37.02
CA HIS A 4 29.17 -16.23 35.73
C HIS A 4 28.54 -16.97 34.52
N SER A 5 28.60 -16.52 33.26
CA SER A 5 28.99 -15.24 32.62
C SER A 5 28.85 -15.39 31.09
N LEU A 6 28.47 -14.28 30.44
CA LEU A 6 28.96 -13.70 29.17
C LEU A 6 29.28 -14.53 27.90
N LEU A 7 28.84 -13.89 26.79
CA LEU A 7 29.55 -13.61 25.53
C LEU A 7 29.38 -14.53 24.30
N CYS A 8 28.87 -13.86 23.27
CA CYS A 8 29.45 -13.72 21.93
C CYS A 8 29.06 -14.68 20.80
N ALA A 9 28.75 -13.98 19.69
CA ALA A 9 29.23 -14.21 18.33
C ALA A 9 28.31 -15.01 17.40
N GLY A 10 28.29 -14.53 16.16
CA GLY A 10 27.33 -14.91 15.14
C GLY A 10 27.56 -16.29 14.52
N GLY A 11 26.51 -16.79 13.90
CA GLY A 11 26.58 -17.75 12.79
C GLY A 11 25.75 -17.15 11.67
N ILE A 12 26.30 -16.82 10.50
CA ILE A 12 26.70 -17.78 9.46
C ILE A 12 25.64 -18.88 9.37
N PHE A 13 24.63 -18.64 8.54
CA PHE A 13 23.78 -19.72 8.07
C PHE A 13 24.62 -20.58 7.13
N ALA A 14 25.03 -21.74 7.63
CA ALA A 14 25.58 -22.80 6.82
C ALA A 14 24.51 -23.29 5.83
N CYS A 15 24.86 -23.29 4.54
CA CYS A 15 24.12 -23.98 3.49
C CYS A 15 24.05 -25.47 3.81
N SER A 16 22.85 -25.97 4.11
CA SER A 16 22.53 -27.39 4.03
C SER A 16 21.95 -27.66 2.64
N LEU A 17 22.75 -28.30 1.80
CA LEU A 17 22.41 -28.79 0.46
C LEU A 17 21.29 -29.84 0.54
N LEU A 18 20.16 -29.55 -0.09
CA LEU A 18 19.22 -30.54 -0.62
C LEU A 18 19.10 -30.30 -2.12
N SER A 19 19.80 -31.16 -2.86
CA SER A 19 19.88 -31.21 -4.31
C SER A 19 18.55 -31.71 -4.88
N ILE A 20 17.78 -30.80 -5.47
CA ILE A 20 16.73 -31.10 -6.44
C ILE A 20 17.28 -30.74 -7.83
N ALA A 21 17.08 -31.63 -8.80
CA ALA A 21 17.57 -31.50 -10.16
C ALA A 21 17.13 -30.17 -10.84
N GLY A 22 18.08 -29.25 -10.96
CA GLY A 22 18.61 -28.89 -12.28
C GLY A 22 17.77 -27.99 -13.21
N ILE A 23 17.16 -26.92 -12.69
CA ILE A 23 17.15 -25.65 -13.44
C ILE A 23 17.86 -24.63 -12.56
N THR A 24 19.19 -24.70 -12.54
CA THR A 24 19.96 -23.52 -12.17
C THR A 24 19.69 -22.50 -13.27
N ALA A 25 18.95 -21.43 -12.95
CA ALA A 25 19.00 -20.24 -13.79
C ALA A 25 20.49 -19.91 -13.95
N GLN A 26 21.04 -20.09 -15.15
CA GLN A 26 22.43 -19.77 -15.40
C GLN A 26 22.63 -18.32 -14.96
N ALA A 27 23.63 -18.11 -14.10
CA ALA A 27 24.01 -16.76 -13.71
C ALA A 27 24.28 -15.97 -15.00
N GLU A 28 23.64 -14.81 -15.10
CA GLU A 28 23.76 -13.93 -16.26
C GLU A 28 25.25 -13.66 -16.53
N THR A 29 25.72 -13.94 -17.75
CA THR A 29 27.10 -13.60 -18.13
C THR A 29 27.29 -12.08 -18.09
N PRO A 30 28.52 -11.56 -17.88
CA PRO A 30 28.77 -10.12 -17.89
C PRO A 30 28.27 -9.42 -19.16
N GLN A 31 28.35 -10.09 -20.31
CA GLN A 31 27.84 -9.56 -21.58
C GLN A 31 26.31 -9.48 -21.63
N GLN A 32 25.61 -10.49 -21.11
CA GLN A 32 24.15 -10.47 -21.00
C GLN A 32 23.70 -9.36 -20.03
N ALA A 33 24.39 -9.22 -18.89
CA ALA A 33 24.11 -8.18 -17.90
C ALA A 33 24.30 -6.77 -18.49
N ALA A 34 25.40 -6.54 -19.21
CA ALA A 34 25.65 -5.27 -19.89
C ALA A 34 24.58 -4.96 -20.95
N ALA A 35 24.15 -5.96 -21.74
CA ALA A 35 23.09 -5.78 -22.73
C ALA A 35 21.74 -5.47 -22.08
N ARG A 36 21.40 -6.16 -20.97
CA ARG A 36 20.19 -5.88 -20.18
C ARG A 36 20.22 -4.49 -19.58
N ILE A 37 21.33 -4.11 -18.92
CA ILE A 37 21.50 -2.78 -18.30
C ILE A 37 21.30 -1.69 -19.35
N LYS A 38 21.99 -1.76 -20.49
CA LYS A 38 21.85 -0.79 -21.58
C LYS A 38 20.40 -0.68 -22.09
N LYS A 39 19.68 -1.80 -22.17
CA LYS A 39 18.26 -1.80 -22.56
C LYS A 39 17.39 -1.12 -21.50
N MET A 40 17.63 -1.42 -20.23
CA MET A 40 16.85 -0.88 -19.13
C MET A 40 17.11 0.61 -18.90
N GLU A 41 18.35 1.08 -19.05
CA GLU A 41 18.68 2.51 -19.02
C GLU A 41 17.94 3.29 -20.12
N LYS A 42 17.83 2.73 -21.33
CA LYS A 42 17.01 3.32 -22.40
C LYS A 42 15.53 3.36 -22.05
N ILE A 43 15.01 2.35 -21.34
CA ILE A 43 13.62 2.37 -20.84
C ILE A 43 13.45 3.45 -19.76
N ALA A 44 14.45 3.61 -18.89
CA ALA A 44 14.44 4.65 -17.85
C ALA A 44 14.42 6.07 -18.41
N ASP A 45 14.82 6.31 -19.66
CA ASP A 45 14.72 7.62 -20.30
C ASP A 45 13.27 8.10 -20.50
N HIS A 46 12.28 7.20 -20.45
CA HIS A 46 10.87 7.62 -20.40
C HIS A 46 10.53 8.42 -19.13
N ALA A 47 11.28 8.25 -18.04
CA ALA A 47 11.15 9.08 -16.84
C ALA A 47 11.76 10.49 -16.99
N LEU A 48 12.42 10.81 -18.11
CA LEU A 48 12.91 12.16 -18.41
C LEU A 48 11.88 13.03 -19.13
N VAL A 49 10.75 12.46 -19.54
CA VAL A 49 9.66 13.23 -20.15
C VAL A 49 8.86 13.91 -19.03
N PRO A 50 8.69 15.24 -19.05
CA PRO A 50 7.94 15.94 -18.01
C PRO A 50 6.47 15.46 -17.97
N PRO A 51 5.88 15.27 -16.78
CA PRO A 51 4.47 14.94 -16.68
C PRO A 51 3.60 16.15 -17.06
N VAL A 52 2.36 15.87 -17.45
CA VAL A 52 1.36 16.91 -17.72
C VAL A 52 0.57 17.16 -16.43
N LEU A 53 0.45 18.43 -16.06
CA LEU A 53 -0.33 18.84 -14.88
C LEU A 53 -1.82 18.81 -15.23
N ASN A 54 -2.62 18.14 -14.40
CA ASN A 54 -4.06 18.12 -14.53
C ASN A 54 -4.70 19.10 -13.53
N THR A 55 -5.04 20.30 -13.99
CA THR A 55 -5.71 21.35 -13.19
C THR A 55 -7.25 21.26 -13.23
N SER A 56 -7.80 20.19 -13.82
CA SER A 56 -9.24 19.92 -13.86
C SER A 56 -9.49 18.43 -13.63
N PRO A 57 -9.16 17.89 -12.45
CA PRO A 57 -9.01 16.45 -12.24
C PRO A 57 -10.34 15.70 -12.06
N LEU A 58 -11.46 16.40 -11.92
CA LEU A 58 -12.75 15.77 -11.71
C LEU A 58 -13.40 15.32 -13.04
N PRO A 59 -14.18 14.23 -13.02
CA PRO A 59 -14.50 13.37 -11.87
C PRO A 59 -13.47 12.25 -11.61
N GLN A 60 -12.49 12.06 -12.50
CA GLN A 60 -11.58 10.91 -12.49
C GLN A 60 -10.81 10.72 -11.18
N TYR A 61 -10.44 11.82 -10.53
CA TYR A 61 -9.68 11.80 -9.28
C TYR A 61 -10.49 12.35 -8.10
N ASP A 62 -11.82 12.28 -8.15
CA ASP A 62 -12.64 12.64 -6.98
C ASP A 62 -12.36 11.68 -5.81
N TYR A 63 -12.72 12.07 -4.59
CA TYR A 63 -12.42 11.29 -3.39
C TYR A 63 -13.01 9.88 -3.41
N ASP A 64 -14.09 9.66 -4.17
CA ASP A 64 -14.71 8.34 -4.38
C ASP A 64 -13.96 7.44 -5.38
N GLN A 65 -12.94 7.97 -6.05
CA GLN A 65 -12.02 7.25 -6.95
C GLN A 65 -10.64 7.01 -6.33
N LEU A 66 -10.33 7.61 -5.17
CA LEU A 66 -9.04 7.46 -4.52
C LEU A 66 -8.99 6.21 -3.64
N ASP A 67 -7.84 5.54 -3.55
CA ASP A 67 -7.68 4.24 -2.90
C ASP A 67 -6.46 4.17 -1.95
N TYR A 68 -5.76 5.28 -1.77
CA TYR A 68 -4.54 5.38 -0.99
C TYR A 68 -4.32 6.80 -0.49
N GLY A 69 -3.64 6.96 0.64
CA GLY A 69 -3.27 8.26 1.19
C GLY A 69 -1.94 8.21 1.93
N MET A 70 -0.90 8.81 1.35
CA MET A 70 0.37 9.10 2.04
C MET A 70 0.66 10.59 1.95
N THR A 71 0.89 11.25 3.08
CA THR A 71 1.17 12.69 3.07
C THR A 71 2.50 12.99 2.36
N ILE A 72 2.50 14.04 1.57
CA ILE A 72 3.68 14.57 0.89
C ILE A 72 4.08 15.90 1.53
N GLY A 73 3.13 16.82 1.63
CA GLY A 73 3.34 18.01 2.43
C GLY A 73 2.16 18.96 2.49
N ILE A 74 2.28 19.94 3.37
CA ILE A 74 1.33 21.04 3.55
C ILE A 74 2.07 22.37 3.61
N GLU A 75 1.44 23.43 3.09
CA GLU A 75 1.94 24.81 3.13
C GLU A 75 0.82 25.83 3.21
N ARG A 76 1.17 27.04 3.67
CA ARG A 76 0.28 28.21 3.65
C ARG A 76 0.80 29.22 2.64
N THR A 77 -0.14 29.84 1.92
CA THR A 77 0.15 30.86 0.91
C THR A 77 -0.23 32.26 1.42
N PRO A 78 0.25 33.36 0.78
CA PRO A 78 0.22 34.69 1.37
C PRO A 78 -1.16 35.19 1.83
N LYS A 79 -2.26 34.86 1.14
CA LYS A 79 -3.62 35.26 1.60
C LYS A 79 -4.23 34.31 2.61
N GLY A 80 -3.47 33.34 3.08
CA GLY A 80 -3.84 32.44 4.16
C GLY A 80 -4.36 31.08 3.72
N ARG A 81 -4.51 30.83 2.41
CA ARG A 81 -4.92 29.54 1.87
C ARG A 81 -3.91 28.45 2.19
N LEU A 82 -4.40 27.32 2.67
CA LEU A 82 -3.63 26.10 2.84
C LEU A 82 -3.66 25.27 1.56
N TRP A 83 -2.51 24.68 1.23
CA TRP A 83 -2.37 23.65 0.20
C TRP A 83 -1.85 22.38 0.86
N ALA A 84 -2.51 21.25 0.59
CA ALA A 84 -2.03 19.94 1.00
C ALA A 84 -1.81 19.06 -0.23
N CYS A 85 -0.77 18.23 -0.19
CA CYS A 85 -0.42 17.26 -1.22
C CYS A 85 -0.27 15.88 -0.59
N TRP A 86 -0.81 14.86 -1.26
CA TRP A 86 -0.63 13.46 -0.87
C TRP A 86 -0.52 12.55 -2.10
N VAL A 87 -0.03 11.33 -1.86
CA VAL A 87 0.00 10.24 -2.83
C VAL A 87 -1.29 9.46 -2.79
N ALA A 88 -1.83 9.15 -3.95
CA ALA A 88 -2.86 8.13 -4.17
C ALA A 88 -2.33 7.01 -5.09
N GLY A 89 -3.12 5.96 -5.35
CA GLY A 89 -2.72 4.81 -6.18
C GLY A 89 -1.82 3.78 -5.48
N GLY A 90 -0.94 4.21 -4.57
CA GLY A 90 -0.19 3.30 -3.69
C GLY A 90 1.23 3.75 -3.35
N ASP A 91 1.90 3.00 -2.47
CA ASP A 91 3.36 3.01 -2.34
C ASP A 91 3.95 2.01 -3.35
N SER A 92 3.71 2.31 -4.63
CA SER A 92 3.90 1.41 -5.75
C SER A 92 4.10 2.19 -7.06
N PRO A 93 4.40 1.51 -8.18
CA PRO A 93 4.45 2.18 -9.48
C PRO A 93 3.15 2.83 -9.96
N GLU A 94 2.02 2.59 -9.27
CA GLU A 94 0.73 3.25 -9.51
C GLU A 94 0.60 4.62 -8.82
N ALA A 95 1.66 5.11 -8.18
CA ALA A 95 1.63 6.35 -7.41
C ALA A 95 1.48 7.60 -8.27
N PHE A 96 0.60 8.50 -7.82
CA PHE A 96 0.41 9.84 -8.37
C PHE A 96 0.07 10.84 -7.27
N PHE A 97 0.23 12.14 -7.54
CA PHE A 97 -0.02 13.19 -6.57
C PHE A 97 -1.39 13.82 -6.72
N VAL A 98 -2.02 14.14 -5.60
CA VAL A 98 -3.29 14.87 -5.50
C VAL A 98 -3.11 16.05 -4.56
N LEU A 99 -3.60 17.22 -4.96
CA LEU A 99 -3.58 18.43 -4.16
C LEU A 99 -4.99 19.01 -3.97
N ALA A 100 -5.25 19.51 -2.76
CA ALA A 100 -6.47 20.24 -2.41
C ALA A 100 -6.14 21.48 -1.57
N THR A 101 -7.10 22.39 -1.47
CA THR A 101 -6.95 23.66 -0.74
C THR A 101 -7.96 23.82 0.37
N SER A 102 -7.60 24.61 1.38
CA SER A 102 -8.52 25.08 2.42
C SER A 102 -8.35 26.59 2.61
N ASP A 103 -9.46 27.31 2.67
CA ASP A 103 -9.51 28.76 2.89
C ASP A 103 -10.02 29.13 4.31
N ASP A 104 -10.24 28.12 5.17
CA ASP A 104 -10.80 28.24 6.52
C ASP A 104 -9.91 27.56 7.58
N GLU A 105 -8.60 27.63 7.38
CA GLU A 105 -7.57 27.07 8.28
C GLU A 105 -7.68 25.54 8.50
N GLY A 106 -8.18 24.82 7.49
CA GLY A 106 -8.27 23.36 7.46
C GLY A 106 -9.57 22.80 8.03
N GLU A 107 -10.57 23.63 8.31
CA GLU A 107 -11.90 23.18 8.77
C GLU A 107 -12.67 22.48 7.64
N SER A 108 -12.52 22.95 6.40
CA SER A 108 -13.01 22.29 5.19
C SER A 108 -11.98 22.33 4.06
N TRP A 109 -12.08 21.36 3.15
CA TRP A 109 -11.16 21.19 2.03
C TRP A 109 -11.94 21.13 0.72
N SER A 110 -11.37 21.74 -0.32
CA SER A 110 -11.89 21.63 -1.68
C SER A 110 -11.79 20.19 -2.18
N PRO A 111 -12.57 19.80 -3.20
CA PRO A 111 -12.21 18.66 -4.04
C PRO A 111 -10.78 18.80 -4.61
N PRO A 112 -10.19 17.72 -5.13
CA PRO A 112 -8.90 17.77 -5.82
C PRO A 112 -8.83 18.88 -6.87
N ARG A 113 -7.78 19.69 -6.80
CA ARG A 113 -7.56 20.88 -7.66
C ARG A 113 -6.39 20.73 -8.63
N LEU A 114 -5.40 19.94 -8.25
CA LEU A 114 -4.28 19.58 -9.10
C LEU A 114 -3.97 18.11 -8.90
N VAL A 115 -3.79 17.41 -10.01
CA VAL A 115 -3.24 16.05 -10.03
C VAL A 115 -1.99 16.03 -10.89
N VAL A 116 -0.95 15.36 -10.40
CA VAL A 116 0.26 15.06 -11.18
C VAL A 116 0.33 13.56 -11.33
N ASP A 117 -0.10 13.09 -12.48
CA ASP A 117 -0.17 11.68 -12.86
C ASP A 117 0.75 11.47 -14.07
N SER A 118 1.73 10.57 -13.92
CA SER A 118 2.70 10.28 -14.96
C SER A 118 2.45 8.97 -15.71
N HIS A 119 1.35 8.26 -15.38
CA HIS A 119 1.01 6.99 -16.01
C HIS A 119 0.64 7.17 -17.48
N ASP A 120 1.09 6.24 -18.29
CA ASP A 120 0.76 6.16 -19.70
C ASP A 120 0.82 4.69 -20.13
N LYS A 121 -0.30 4.19 -20.67
CA LYS A 121 -0.48 2.79 -21.08
C LYS A 121 0.43 2.39 -22.25
N ASP A 122 0.94 3.36 -23.01
CA ASP A 122 1.79 3.13 -24.17
C ASP A 122 3.28 3.01 -23.76
N LEU A 123 3.60 3.26 -22.48
CA LEU A 123 4.94 3.08 -21.96
C LEU A 123 5.28 1.59 -21.80
N PRO A 124 6.55 1.21 -22.03
CA PRO A 124 6.99 -0.18 -21.89
C PRO A 124 6.96 -0.69 -20.44
N ARG A 125 6.88 0.21 -19.46
CA ARG A 125 6.79 -0.05 -18.01
C ARG A 125 6.05 1.12 -17.34
N PRO A 126 5.47 0.93 -16.14
CA PRO A 126 4.90 2.02 -15.37
C PRO A 126 5.92 3.13 -15.08
N ARG A 127 5.45 4.38 -15.10
CA ARG A 127 6.18 5.56 -14.66
C ARG A 127 5.40 6.16 -13.50
N SER A 128 6.09 6.42 -12.40
CA SER A 128 5.48 6.80 -11.13
C SER A 128 6.01 8.13 -10.61
N ILE A 129 5.18 8.77 -9.77
CA ILE A 129 5.51 9.93 -8.96
C ILE A 129 5.12 9.58 -7.52
N LEU A 130 6.12 9.39 -6.66
CA LEU A 130 5.92 8.73 -5.37
C LEU A 130 6.25 9.63 -4.18
N VAL A 131 7.22 10.52 -4.33
CA VAL A 131 7.74 11.32 -3.23
C VAL A 131 8.09 12.74 -3.65
N GLY A 132 7.87 13.70 -2.76
CA GLY A 132 7.91 15.12 -3.11
C GLY A 132 7.75 16.01 -1.91
N ASN A 133 7.51 17.30 -2.13
CA ASN A 133 7.11 18.22 -1.08
C ASN A 133 6.45 19.50 -1.64
N LEU A 134 5.66 20.19 -0.81
CA LEU A 134 5.16 21.54 -1.05
C LEU A 134 6.02 22.57 -0.31
N TRP A 135 6.29 23.71 -0.94
CA TRP A 135 7.00 24.80 -0.29
C TRP A 135 6.52 26.17 -0.78
N THR A 136 6.05 27.01 0.13
CA THR A 136 5.85 28.43 -0.16
C THR A 136 7.18 29.12 0.06
N ASP A 137 7.72 29.70 -1.01
CA ASP A 137 9.00 30.40 -0.93
C ASP A 137 8.86 31.79 -0.29
N PRO A 138 9.98 32.45 0.07
CA PRO A 138 9.95 33.80 0.66
C PRO A 138 9.28 34.88 -0.18
N LEU A 139 9.01 34.64 -1.47
CA LEU A 139 8.30 35.56 -2.36
C LEU A 139 6.79 35.25 -2.43
N GLY A 140 6.32 34.26 -1.68
CA GLY A 140 4.92 33.84 -1.65
C GLY A 140 4.50 32.93 -2.80
N ARG A 141 5.46 32.40 -3.57
CA ARG A 141 5.18 31.48 -4.69
C ARG A 141 5.11 30.05 -4.14
N LEU A 142 4.13 29.29 -4.58
CA LEU A 142 3.98 27.90 -4.16
C LEU A 142 4.74 26.98 -5.13
N TRP A 143 5.62 26.15 -4.58
CA TRP A 143 6.34 25.12 -5.31
C TRP A 143 5.79 23.74 -4.98
N LEU A 144 5.62 22.93 -6.02
CA LEU A 144 5.46 21.49 -5.90
C LEU A 144 6.71 20.82 -6.46
N PHE A 145 7.44 20.15 -5.58
CA PHE A 145 8.55 19.28 -5.94
C PHE A 145 8.08 17.84 -5.91
N PHE A 146 8.55 17.03 -6.85
CA PHE A 146 8.17 15.63 -6.94
C PHE A 146 9.26 14.82 -7.65
N ASP A 147 9.37 13.54 -7.34
CA ASP A 147 10.21 12.62 -8.07
C ASP A 147 9.48 12.04 -9.28
N GLN A 148 10.24 11.55 -10.25
CA GLN A 148 9.70 10.71 -11.32
C GLN A 148 10.69 9.59 -11.62
N SER A 149 10.20 8.35 -11.70
CA SER A 149 11.00 7.16 -12.00
C SER A 149 10.20 6.18 -12.84
N MET A 150 10.88 5.31 -13.57
CA MET A 150 10.25 4.07 -14.04
C MET A 150 10.15 3.05 -12.89
N ASP A 151 9.07 2.28 -12.86
CA ASP A 151 8.67 1.44 -11.73
C ASP A 151 8.76 2.25 -10.40
N MET A 152 9.28 1.65 -9.33
CA MET A 152 9.52 2.33 -8.03
C MET A 152 10.84 3.11 -7.99
N PHE A 153 11.87 2.59 -8.65
CA PHE A 153 13.19 3.21 -8.68
C PHE A 153 14.05 2.57 -9.78
N ASP A 154 14.35 3.34 -10.80
CA ASP A 154 15.12 2.91 -11.97
C ASP A 154 16.65 3.02 -11.79
N GLY A 155 17.10 3.47 -10.61
CA GLY A 155 18.51 3.68 -10.28
C GLY A 155 18.98 5.13 -10.45
N ARG A 156 18.22 5.96 -11.18
CA ARG A 156 18.46 7.39 -11.42
C ARG A 156 17.38 8.28 -10.78
N ALA A 157 16.10 7.94 -10.96
CA ALA A 157 14.94 8.79 -10.68
C ALA A 157 15.09 10.21 -11.26
N GLY A 158 14.40 11.20 -10.71
CA GLY A 158 14.61 12.59 -11.04
C GLY A 158 13.72 13.49 -10.23
N VAL A 159 14.30 14.52 -9.60
CA VAL A 159 13.55 15.56 -8.92
C VAL A 159 13.10 16.59 -9.94
N TRP A 160 11.81 16.84 -9.98
CA TRP A 160 11.14 17.84 -10.79
C TRP A 160 10.49 18.89 -9.89
N ALA A 161 10.25 20.07 -10.45
CA ALA A 161 9.51 21.13 -9.79
C ALA A 161 8.56 21.84 -10.76
N THR A 162 7.38 22.20 -10.25
CA THR A 162 6.48 23.18 -10.87
C THR A 162 6.15 24.26 -9.84
N ARG A 163 5.88 25.48 -10.32
CA ARG A 163 5.66 26.65 -9.49
C ARG A 163 4.36 27.36 -9.86
N CYS A 164 3.62 27.79 -8.86
CA CYS A 164 2.48 28.67 -8.98
C CYS A 164 2.82 30.04 -8.38
N ASP A 165 2.86 31.07 -9.22
CA ASP A 165 3.21 32.44 -8.80
C ASP A 165 2.03 33.16 -8.14
N HIS A 166 0.81 32.67 -8.34
CA HIS A 166 -0.43 33.21 -7.77
C HIS A 166 -1.29 32.10 -7.15
N PRO A 167 -0.82 31.43 -6.09
CA PRO A 167 -1.48 30.23 -5.55
C PRO A 167 -2.80 30.51 -4.81
N ASP A 168 -3.05 31.78 -4.46
CA ASP A 168 -4.31 32.25 -3.88
C ASP A 168 -5.36 32.63 -4.95
N ALA A 169 -5.07 32.51 -6.25
CA ALA A 169 -6.06 32.77 -7.30
C ALA A 169 -7.20 31.73 -7.28
N ASP A 170 -8.38 32.10 -7.78
CA ASP A 170 -9.50 31.16 -7.92
C ASP A 170 -9.18 30.04 -8.92
N GLU A 171 -8.36 30.33 -9.93
CA GLU A 171 -7.82 29.37 -10.89
C GLU A 171 -6.28 29.48 -10.92
N PRO A 172 -5.56 28.79 -10.01
CA PRO A 172 -4.11 28.86 -9.94
C PRO A 172 -3.45 28.29 -11.20
N THR A 173 -2.55 29.05 -11.81
CA THR A 173 -1.76 28.62 -12.97
C THR A 173 -0.38 28.13 -12.55
N TRP A 174 0.05 27.02 -13.13
CA TRP A 174 1.32 26.36 -12.80
C TRP A 174 2.29 26.43 -13.97
N SER A 175 3.58 26.61 -13.68
CA SER A 175 4.63 26.49 -14.68
C SER A 175 4.72 25.05 -15.22
N SER A 176 5.23 24.86 -16.43
CA SER A 176 5.60 23.53 -16.88
C SER A 176 6.63 22.90 -15.93
N PRO A 177 6.55 21.60 -15.61
CA PRO A 177 7.54 20.94 -14.77
C PRO A 177 8.96 21.06 -15.32
N GLN A 178 9.90 21.42 -14.46
CA GLN A 178 11.32 21.52 -14.77
C GLN A 178 12.12 20.54 -13.93
N ARG A 179 13.05 19.82 -14.56
CA ARG A 179 13.91 18.87 -13.87
C ARG A 179 15.04 19.61 -13.14
N ILE A 180 15.28 19.24 -11.90
CA ILE A 180 16.32 19.84 -11.03
C ILE A 180 17.57 18.95 -10.99
N ALA A 181 17.41 17.67 -10.64
CA ALA A 181 18.54 16.76 -10.42
C ALA A 181 18.12 15.28 -10.47
N ASP A 182 19.10 14.38 -10.46
CA ASP A 182 18.88 12.95 -10.21
C ASP A 182 18.56 12.69 -8.73
N GLY A 183 17.81 11.62 -8.46
CA GLY A 183 17.38 11.22 -7.12
C GLY A 183 15.95 11.60 -6.78
N VAL A 184 15.65 11.61 -5.49
CA VAL A 184 14.32 11.84 -4.93
C VAL A 184 14.39 12.86 -3.80
N MET A 185 13.28 13.56 -3.55
CA MET A 185 13.17 14.57 -2.50
C MET A 185 11.86 14.42 -1.77
N LEU A 186 11.89 14.37 -0.43
CA LEU A 186 10.67 14.36 0.38
C LEU A 186 10.49 15.60 1.25
N ASN A 187 11.51 16.45 1.40
CA ASN A 187 11.50 17.46 2.46
C ASN A 187 11.74 18.86 1.95
N LYS A 188 11.14 19.83 2.64
CA LYS A 188 11.16 21.25 2.29
C LYS A 188 12.58 21.81 2.16
N PRO A 189 12.78 22.76 1.24
CA PRO A 189 13.98 23.59 1.24
C PRO A 189 14.15 24.35 2.56
N THR A 190 15.40 24.65 2.91
CA THR A 190 15.76 25.55 4.01
C THR A 190 16.31 26.84 3.42
N VAL A 191 15.77 27.98 3.83
CA VAL A 191 16.35 29.29 3.52
C VAL A 191 17.42 29.57 4.56
N LEU A 192 18.67 29.68 4.13
CA LEU A 192 19.80 29.96 5.00
C LEU A 192 19.85 31.46 5.33
N SER A 193 20.56 31.79 6.40
CA SER A 193 20.85 33.16 6.84
C SER A 193 21.56 34.00 5.77
N SER A 194 22.29 33.33 4.85
CA SER A 194 22.90 33.94 3.67
C SER A 194 21.90 34.36 2.58
N GLY A 195 20.63 33.97 2.69
CA GLY A 195 19.58 34.14 1.67
C GLY A 195 19.55 33.01 0.63
N GLU A 196 20.51 32.08 0.67
CA GLU A 196 20.55 30.92 -0.20
C GLU A 196 19.42 29.92 0.13
N TRP A 197 18.88 29.26 -0.89
CA TRP A 197 17.87 28.21 -0.70
C TRP A 197 18.51 26.85 -0.85
N MET A 198 18.44 26.03 0.19
CA MET A 198 19.06 24.71 0.24
C MET A 198 18.01 23.60 0.16
N LEU A 199 18.11 22.80 -0.90
CA LEU A 199 17.22 21.70 -1.24
C LEU A 199 17.83 20.34 -0.89
N PRO A 200 17.22 19.54 0.00
CA PRO A 200 17.67 18.18 0.25
C PRO A 200 17.27 17.24 -0.90
N ILE A 201 18.24 16.57 -1.53
CA ILE A 201 18.00 15.55 -2.56
C ILE A 201 18.75 14.27 -2.20
N SER A 202 18.02 13.17 -2.10
CA SER A 202 18.56 11.85 -1.83
C SER A 202 18.73 11.11 -3.14
N LEU A 203 19.97 10.81 -3.52
CA LEU A 203 20.22 9.80 -4.53
C LEU A 203 20.48 8.47 -3.81
N ASP A 204 19.56 7.53 -3.96
CA ASP A 204 19.57 6.29 -3.20
C ASP A 204 20.87 5.49 -3.43
N GLN A 205 21.38 4.81 -2.40
CA GLN A 205 22.62 4.04 -2.50
C GLN A 205 22.46 2.72 -3.30
N ARG A 206 21.23 2.28 -3.57
CA ARG A 206 20.91 1.07 -4.34
C ARG A 206 20.99 1.36 -5.85
N SER A 207 21.38 0.40 -6.67
CA SER A 207 21.51 0.55 -8.14
C SER A 207 20.21 0.28 -8.92
N GLY A 208 19.07 0.75 -8.41
CA GLY A 208 17.74 0.48 -8.98
C GLY A 208 17.11 -0.83 -8.49
N PHE A 209 15.78 -0.95 -8.64
CA PHE A 209 15.01 -2.12 -8.21
C PHE A 209 14.61 -3.03 -9.37
N GLY A 210 14.37 -4.31 -9.05
CA GLY A 210 13.90 -5.31 -10.01
C GLY A 210 14.74 -5.34 -11.29
N PRO A 211 14.14 -5.09 -12.46
CA PRO A 211 14.83 -5.16 -13.75
C PRO A 211 15.91 -4.07 -13.91
N PHE A 212 15.79 -2.96 -13.20
CA PHE A 212 16.74 -1.85 -13.24
C PHE A 212 18.00 -2.08 -12.39
N ARG A 213 18.09 -3.20 -11.66
CA ARG A 213 19.27 -3.50 -10.84
C ARG A 213 20.56 -3.45 -11.69
N GLY A 214 21.50 -2.62 -11.25
CA GLY A 214 22.79 -2.40 -11.91
C GLY A 214 22.80 -1.29 -12.96
N CYS A 215 21.69 -0.56 -13.15
CA CYS A 215 21.67 0.61 -14.04
C CYS A 215 22.33 1.82 -13.38
N PHE A 216 22.85 2.72 -14.21
CA PHE A 216 23.39 4.03 -13.82
C PHE A 216 24.52 3.96 -12.78
N THR A 217 25.48 3.08 -13.01
CA THR A 217 26.64 2.89 -12.09
C THR A 217 27.59 4.10 -12.08
N GLU A 218 27.58 4.90 -13.14
CA GLU A 218 28.27 6.19 -13.19
C GLU A 218 27.77 7.17 -12.12
N LEU A 219 26.57 6.96 -11.56
CA LEU A 219 26.00 7.77 -10.47
C LEU A 219 26.45 7.31 -9.08
N ASP A 220 27.10 6.15 -8.94
CA ASP A 220 27.53 5.58 -7.64
C ASP A 220 28.39 6.55 -6.79
N PRO A 221 29.29 7.37 -7.37
CA PRO A 221 30.02 8.40 -6.62
C PRO A 221 29.10 9.50 -6.05
N LEU A 222 27.95 9.74 -6.66
CA LEU A 222 27.01 10.81 -6.30
C LEU A 222 25.95 10.37 -5.28
N ARG A 223 25.76 9.06 -5.08
CA ARG A 223 24.79 8.48 -4.14
C ARG A 223 25.02 8.95 -2.71
N GLY A 224 23.92 9.28 -2.01
CA GLY A 224 23.93 9.83 -0.66
C GLY A 224 22.84 10.87 -0.42
N ALA A 225 22.84 11.42 0.80
CA ALA A 225 22.00 12.54 1.21
C ALA A 225 22.67 13.84 0.77
N SER A 226 22.30 14.35 -0.40
CA SER A 226 22.91 15.55 -0.99
C SER A 226 22.10 16.81 -0.73
N VAL A 227 22.76 17.96 -0.85
CA VAL A 227 22.13 19.28 -0.83
C VAL A 227 22.43 20.01 -2.13
N HIS A 228 21.40 20.66 -2.67
CA HIS A 228 21.49 21.54 -3.84
C HIS A 228 21.12 22.94 -3.40
N VAL A 229 21.77 23.96 -3.97
CA VAL A 229 21.58 25.34 -3.55
C VAL A 229 21.22 26.22 -4.73
N SER A 230 20.24 27.10 -4.50
CA SER A 230 19.91 28.22 -5.37
C SER A 230 20.32 29.53 -4.71
N THR A 231 20.95 30.40 -5.49
CA THR A 231 21.31 31.77 -5.10
C THR A 231 20.50 32.82 -5.88
N ASP A 232 19.55 32.38 -6.70
CA ASP A 232 18.80 33.17 -7.67
C ASP A 232 17.29 32.88 -7.55
N GLN A 233 16.84 32.66 -6.31
CA GLN A 233 15.43 32.48 -5.96
C GLN A 233 14.76 31.34 -6.73
N GLY A 234 15.45 30.21 -6.83
CA GLY A 234 14.97 28.96 -7.42
C GLY A 234 15.05 28.90 -8.94
N THR A 235 15.68 29.89 -9.61
CA THR A 235 15.85 29.87 -11.06
C THR A 235 16.86 28.81 -11.50
N THR A 236 17.96 28.66 -10.76
CA THR A 236 18.94 27.59 -10.94
C THR A 236 19.28 26.91 -9.62
N TRP A 237 19.64 25.62 -9.69
CA TRP A 237 20.01 24.80 -8.55
C TRP A 237 21.34 24.11 -8.82
N GLN A 238 22.27 24.19 -7.87
CA GLN A 238 23.60 23.59 -7.99
C GLN A 238 23.87 22.62 -6.85
N ARG A 239 24.31 21.39 -7.16
CA ARG A 239 24.72 20.43 -6.15
C ARG A 239 25.92 20.97 -5.37
N ARG A 240 25.87 20.94 -4.03
CA ARG A 240 26.92 21.49 -3.17
C ARG A 240 27.74 20.42 -2.44
N GLY A 241 27.09 19.44 -1.84
CA GLY A 241 27.77 18.37 -1.09
C GLY A 241 26.81 17.25 -0.72
N ALA A 242 27.33 16.16 -0.15
CA ALA A 242 26.51 15.03 0.28
C ALA A 242 27.10 14.29 1.49
N ALA A 243 26.22 13.77 2.33
CA ALA A 243 26.56 12.85 3.41
C ALA A 243 26.24 11.39 3.03
N ARG A 244 27.03 10.45 3.54
CA ARG A 244 26.82 9.01 3.37
C ARG A 244 26.57 8.35 4.72
N PHE A 245 25.32 8.03 4.99
CA PHE A 245 24.91 7.35 6.21
C PHE A 245 25.15 5.85 6.12
N SER A 246 25.44 5.20 7.25
CA SER A 246 25.45 3.74 7.34
C SER A 246 24.03 3.18 7.33
N SER A 247 23.79 2.09 6.61
CA SER A 247 22.48 1.43 6.55
C SER A 247 21.32 2.36 6.12
N PRO A 248 21.44 3.13 5.01
CA PRO A 248 20.35 3.99 4.59
C PRO A 248 19.12 3.16 4.22
N ASP A 249 17.96 3.76 4.38
CA ASP A 249 16.69 3.23 3.90
C ASP A 249 15.76 4.39 3.59
N TRP A 250 16.04 5.01 2.44
CA TRP A 250 15.61 6.36 2.09
C TRP A 250 16.19 7.40 3.08
N HIS A 251 17.01 8.34 2.60
CA HIS A 251 17.63 9.29 3.52
C HIS A 251 16.59 10.24 4.12
N GLU A 252 15.59 10.67 3.34
CA GLU A 252 14.53 11.60 3.77
C GLU A 252 15.09 12.69 4.69
N HIS A 253 16.21 13.30 4.30
CA HIS A 253 16.99 14.16 5.19
C HIS A 253 16.47 15.59 5.21
N MET A 254 16.63 16.24 6.35
CA MET A 254 16.29 17.64 6.60
C MET A 254 17.50 18.38 7.14
N ILE A 255 17.54 19.70 6.93
CA ILE A 255 18.64 20.55 7.34
C ILE A 255 18.09 21.62 8.28
N VAL A 256 18.81 21.87 9.37
CA VAL A 256 18.62 23.02 10.24
C VAL A 256 19.92 23.81 10.26
N GLU A 257 19.86 25.10 9.93
CA GLU A 257 20.98 26.00 10.18
C GLU A 257 21.00 26.38 11.66
N ARG A 258 22.16 26.18 12.30
CA ARG A 258 22.43 26.50 13.70
C ARG A 258 22.75 27.98 13.86
N THR A 259 22.60 28.49 15.09
CA THR A 259 22.90 29.90 15.41
C THR A 259 24.36 30.30 15.18
N ASP A 260 25.29 29.34 15.16
CA ASP A 260 26.71 29.55 14.82
C ASP A 260 26.99 29.51 13.30
N GLY A 261 25.94 29.35 12.46
CA GLY A 261 26.04 29.24 11.01
C GLY A 261 26.40 27.84 10.50
N SER A 262 26.65 26.86 11.39
CA SER A 262 26.84 25.47 10.98
C SER A 262 25.50 24.82 10.57
N LEU A 263 25.56 23.82 9.70
CA LEU A 263 24.38 23.08 9.26
C LEU A 263 24.30 21.74 10.00
N TRP A 264 23.10 21.40 10.45
CA TRP A 264 22.78 20.11 11.04
C TRP A 264 21.85 19.34 10.13
N MET A 265 22.30 18.20 9.63
CA MET A 265 21.49 17.29 8.84
C MET A 265 21.04 16.12 9.70
N LEU A 266 19.74 15.85 9.69
CA LEU A 266 19.19 14.60 10.19
C LEU A 266 18.65 13.79 9.02
N ALA A 267 18.87 12.48 9.04
CA ALA A 267 18.42 11.56 8.00
C ALA A 267 17.81 10.29 8.61
N ARG A 268 16.81 9.76 7.93
CA ARG A 268 16.25 8.43 8.20
C ARG A 268 17.20 7.35 7.74
N THR A 269 17.29 6.28 8.53
CA THR A 269 18.04 5.06 8.24
C THR A 269 17.31 3.83 8.78
N ARG A 270 17.80 2.62 8.48
CA ARG A 270 17.27 1.37 9.08
C ARG A 270 17.36 1.35 10.60
N LYS A 271 18.25 2.15 11.19
CA LYS A 271 18.47 2.25 12.65
C LYS A 271 17.72 3.42 13.29
N GLY A 272 16.80 4.07 12.56
CA GLY A 272 16.15 5.30 12.99
C GLY A 272 16.87 6.54 12.46
N ILE A 273 16.79 7.64 13.21
CA ILE A 273 17.46 8.90 12.84
C ILE A 273 18.98 8.76 13.02
N MET A 274 19.73 9.24 12.04
CA MET A 274 21.14 9.56 12.14
C MET A 274 21.36 11.04 11.84
N GLN A 275 22.49 11.58 12.30
CA GLN A 275 22.84 12.99 12.15
C GLN A 275 24.24 13.18 11.59
N THR A 276 24.49 14.36 11.01
CA THR A 276 25.82 14.87 10.67
C THR A 276 25.78 16.40 10.65
N THR A 277 26.95 17.04 10.72
CA THR A 277 27.09 18.50 10.69
C THR A 277 28.02 18.95 9.56
N SER A 278 27.86 20.19 9.15
CA SER A 278 28.75 20.86 8.20
C SER A 278 29.08 22.25 8.71
N THR A 279 30.35 22.63 8.67
CA THR A 279 30.84 23.97 9.07
C THR A 279 31.29 24.82 7.87
N ASP A 280 31.11 24.31 6.65
CA ASP A 280 31.52 24.95 5.40
C ASP A 280 30.36 25.23 4.44
N GLY A 281 29.15 25.40 5.01
CA GLY A 281 27.92 25.70 4.27
C GLY A 281 27.37 24.52 3.47
N GLY A 282 27.69 23.28 3.86
CA GLY A 282 27.17 22.04 3.25
C GLY A 282 28.04 21.45 2.15
N ARG A 283 29.30 21.91 1.98
CA ARG A 283 30.25 21.39 0.98
C ARG A 283 30.84 20.05 1.44
N SER A 284 31.19 19.94 2.72
CA SER A 284 31.58 18.70 3.38
C SER A 284 30.73 18.45 4.63
N TRP A 285 30.63 17.18 5.00
CA TRP A 285 29.82 16.71 6.12
C TRP A 285 30.67 15.83 7.02
N ALA A 286 30.55 16.01 8.34
CA ALA A 286 31.22 15.18 9.32
C ALA A 286 30.79 13.71 9.22
N THR A 287 31.57 12.80 9.80
CA THR A 287 31.19 11.38 9.88
C THR A 287 29.83 11.24 10.57
N PRO A 288 28.82 10.63 9.92
CA PRO A 288 27.50 10.53 10.53
C PRO A 288 27.48 9.68 11.79
N THR A 289 26.68 10.12 12.77
CA THR A 289 26.50 9.46 14.07
C THR A 289 25.02 9.25 14.37
N GLN A 290 24.69 8.44 15.37
CA GLN A 290 23.35 8.46 15.94
C GLN A 290 23.25 9.64 16.93
N PRO A 291 22.14 10.38 16.95
CA PRO A 291 21.91 11.37 18.00
C PRO A 291 21.85 10.68 19.36
N ALA A 292 22.49 11.26 20.38
CA ALA A 292 22.56 10.65 21.71
C ALA A 292 21.16 10.46 22.33
N ASN A 293 20.31 11.49 22.21
CA ASN A 293 19.09 11.66 22.99
C ASN A 293 17.79 11.48 22.19
N ILE A 294 17.86 11.04 20.93
CA ILE A 294 16.68 10.86 20.08
C ILE A 294 16.59 9.40 19.64
N ARG A 295 15.43 8.76 19.82
CA ARG A 295 15.09 7.49 19.17
C ARG A 295 13.83 7.64 18.34
N GLN A 296 13.85 7.04 17.16
CA GLN A 296 12.78 7.11 16.16
C GLN A 296 12.78 5.79 15.38
N PRO A 297 11.62 5.22 15.04
CA PRO A 297 11.56 4.07 14.15
C PRO A 297 12.09 4.43 12.75
N ASN A 298 12.27 3.43 11.90
CA ASN A 298 12.56 3.66 10.48
C ASN A 298 11.33 4.29 9.78
N ALA A 299 11.19 5.61 9.85
CA ALA A 299 10.08 6.41 9.35
C ALA A 299 10.51 7.87 9.15
N ARG A 300 9.79 8.60 8.29
CA ARG A 300 9.95 10.06 8.16
C ARG A 300 9.68 10.74 9.51
N PHE A 301 10.36 11.85 9.74
CA PHE A 301 10.19 12.78 10.86
C PHE A 301 10.16 14.20 10.29
N PHE A 302 9.80 15.19 11.11
CA PHE A 302 9.84 16.60 10.71
C PHE A 302 10.67 17.41 11.70
N VAL A 303 11.60 18.21 11.20
CA VAL A 303 12.44 19.08 12.03
C VAL A 303 12.57 20.45 11.38
N ARG A 304 12.42 21.52 12.16
CA ARG A 304 12.56 22.90 11.66
C ARG A 304 12.85 23.89 12.79
N ARG A 305 13.59 24.96 12.48
CA ARG A 305 13.69 26.12 13.35
C ARG A 305 12.39 26.95 13.26
N LEU A 306 11.85 27.33 14.40
CA LEU A 306 10.67 28.18 14.55
C LEU A 306 11.07 29.65 14.67
N ALA A 307 10.10 30.56 14.52
CA ALA A 307 10.29 32.00 14.65
C ALA A 307 10.83 32.43 16.04
N SER A 308 10.56 31.64 17.09
CA SER A 308 11.11 31.85 18.43
C SER A 308 12.61 31.56 18.54
N GLY A 309 13.21 30.94 17.51
CA GLY A 309 14.58 30.42 17.53
C GLY A 309 14.67 28.97 18.00
N ARG A 310 13.61 28.40 18.61
CA ARG A 310 13.57 27.00 19.02
C ARG A 310 13.56 26.06 17.81
N ILE A 311 14.04 24.84 17.99
CA ILE A 311 13.91 23.77 16.99
C ILE A 311 12.72 22.89 17.38
N LEU A 312 11.77 22.73 16.45
CA LEU A 312 10.69 21.78 16.53
C LEU A 312 11.14 20.42 15.97
N LEU A 313 10.82 19.34 16.67
CA LEU A 313 10.89 17.97 16.16
C LEU A 313 9.53 17.29 16.31
N ILE A 314 9.04 16.73 15.20
CA ILE A 314 7.91 15.80 15.17
C ILE A 314 8.45 14.39 14.94
N LYS A 315 8.19 13.51 15.91
CA LYS A 315 8.67 12.11 15.92
C LYS A 315 7.57 11.16 16.42
N HIS A 316 7.79 9.85 16.28
CA HIS A 316 6.93 8.81 16.83
C HIS A 316 7.39 8.41 18.23
N GLY A 317 6.45 8.20 19.15
CA GLY A 317 6.67 7.94 20.57
C GLY A 317 6.48 9.18 21.42
N ASP A 318 6.01 9.00 22.65
CA ASP A 318 5.73 10.03 23.66
C ASP A 318 6.91 10.33 24.60
N GLU A 319 8.04 9.65 24.41
CA GLU A 319 9.35 9.94 25.01
C GLU A 319 10.37 10.29 23.92
N ILE A 320 11.33 11.18 24.18
CA ILE A 320 12.29 11.63 23.15
C ILE A 320 13.27 10.52 22.74
N ASP A 321 13.66 9.68 23.69
CA ASP A 321 14.70 8.65 23.59
C ASP A 321 14.13 7.23 23.51
N SER A 322 12.84 7.07 23.26
CA SER A 322 12.20 5.75 23.06
C SER A 322 11.08 5.80 22.01
N HIS A 323 10.68 4.62 21.52
CA HIS A 323 9.50 4.46 20.65
C HIS A 323 8.97 3.02 20.67
N HIS A 324 7.69 2.85 20.32
CA HIS A 324 7.05 1.54 20.13
C HIS A 324 6.64 1.27 18.67
N GLY A 325 7.42 1.80 17.73
CA GLY A 325 7.15 1.73 16.30
C GLY A 325 6.51 3.02 15.80
N ARG A 326 5.79 2.95 14.68
CA ARG A 326 5.12 4.12 14.09
C ARG A 326 3.76 4.37 14.77
N VAL A 327 3.83 4.80 16.03
CA VAL A 327 2.68 5.14 16.88
C VAL A 327 2.98 6.44 17.64
N GLN A 328 1.94 7.12 18.12
CA GLN A 328 2.06 8.33 18.95
C GLN A 328 2.93 9.42 18.30
N LEU A 329 2.41 10.07 17.26
CA LEU A 329 3.13 11.19 16.64
C LEU A 329 3.12 12.38 17.61
N SER A 330 4.29 12.88 17.98
CA SER A 330 4.44 13.87 19.05
C SER A 330 5.39 15.00 18.69
N ALA A 331 5.15 16.17 19.29
CA ALA A 331 5.93 17.39 19.10
C ALA A 331 6.85 17.69 20.29
N TRP A 332 8.08 18.13 19.98
CA TRP A 332 9.15 18.43 20.92
C TRP A 332 9.88 19.71 20.53
N LEU A 333 10.36 20.46 21.52
CA LEU A 333 11.11 21.70 21.34
C LEU A 333 12.50 21.58 21.94
N SER A 334 13.50 22.10 21.23
CA SER A 334 14.86 22.31 21.74
C SER A 334 15.21 23.80 21.70
N GLU A 335 15.83 24.29 22.77
CA GLU A 335 16.35 25.66 22.88
C GLU A 335 17.88 25.74 22.71
N ASP A 336 18.54 24.59 22.64
CA ASP A 336 19.99 24.42 22.70
C ASP A 336 20.55 23.64 21.50
N GLU A 337 20.05 23.97 20.31
CA GLU A 337 20.55 23.44 19.03
C GLU A 337 20.43 21.89 18.87
N GLY A 338 19.45 21.29 19.57
CA GLY A 338 19.10 19.87 19.47
C GLY A 338 19.71 18.98 20.56
N GLU A 339 20.43 19.56 21.53
CA GLU A 339 21.09 18.81 22.61
C GLU A 339 20.08 18.28 23.64
N THR A 340 19.13 19.12 24.08
CA THR A 340 18.04 18.75 24.99
C THR A 340 16.67 19.07 24.39
N TRP A 341 15.65 18.34 24.87
CA TRP A 341 14.29 18.39 24.34
C TRP A 341 13.26 18.48 25.45
N THR A 342 12.30 19.39 25.29
CA THR A 342 11.16 19.58 26.20
C THR A 342 9.85 19.42 25.42
N GLY A 343 8.81 18.94 26.10
CA GLY A 343 7.47 18.78 25.52
C GLY A 343 7.03 17.33 25.46
N GLY A 344 6.56 16.90 24.29
CA GLY A 344 5.89 15.62 24.09
C GLY A 344 4.39 15.74 23.93
N LEU A 345 3.89 16.81 23.29
CA LEU A 345 2.48 16.91 22.90
C LEU A 345 2.18 15.84 21.85
N VAL A 346 1.38 14.84 22.20
CA VAL A 346 0.93 13.80 21.28
C VAL A 346 -0.17 14.35 20.38
N LEU A 347 0.11 14.43 19.08
CA LEU A 347 -0.81 14.91 18.04
C LEU A 347 -1.86 13.84 17.70
N ASP A 348 -1.43 12.57 17.63
CA ASP A 348 -2.31 11.43 17.38
C ASP A 348 -1.78 10.17 18.08
N ASP A 349 -2.60 9.59 18.95
CA ASP A 349 -2.29 8.37 19.72
C ASP A 349 -2.76 7.09 19.03
N ARG A 350 -3.49 7.20 17.90
CA ARG A 350 -3.99 6.05 17.17
C ARG A 350 -2.83 5.28 16.53
N ARG A 351 -3.11 4.04 16.15
CA ARG A 351 -2.18 3.21 15.36
C ARG A 351 -2.28 3.55 13.88
N GLY A 352 -1.23 3.18 13.14
CA GLY A 352 -1.16 3.33 11.69
C GLY A 352 -0.69 4.70 11.22
N ILE A 353 -0.20 5.54 12.13
CA ILE A 353 0.37 6.84 11.82
C ILE A 353 1.72 6.66 11.13
N SER A 354 2.06 7.49 10.15
CA SER A 354 3.36 7.43 9.50
C SER A 354 3.97 8.82 9.28
N TYR A 355 3.92 9.39 8.08
CA TYR A 355 4.82 10.51 7.77
C TYR A 355 4.27 11.84 8.28
N PRO A 356 5.09 12.69 8.92
CA PRO A 356 4.75 14.08 9.20
C PRO A 356 5.39 15.04 8.20
N ASP A 357 4.73 16.17 7.97
CA ASP A 357 5.27 17.34 7.28
C ASP A 357 4.53 18.61 7.73
N GLY A 358 5.19 19.77 7.77
CA GLY A 358 4.55 20.97 8.27
C GLY A 358 5.28 22.29 8.05
N PHE A 359 4.71 23.34 8.65
CA PHE A 359 5.23 24.70 8.66
C PHE A 359 4.73 25.47 9.90
N GLN A 360 5.26 26.67 10.11
CA GLN A 360 4.76 27.63 11.09
C GLN A 360 4.27 28.89 10.35
N SER A 361 3.07 29.36 10.66
CA SER A 361 2.55 30.64 10.15
C SER A 361 3.06 31.84 10.93
N GLU A 362 2.89 33.02 10.36
CA GLU A 362 3.35 34.30 10.91
C GLU A 362 2.83 34.61 12.33
N ASP A 363 1.63 34.12 12.67
CA ASP A 363 1.02 34.27 13.99
C ASP A 363 1.58 33.29 15.05
N GLY A 364 2.54 32.46 14.66
CA GLY A 364 3.17 31.44 15.49
C GLY A 364 2.46 30.09 15.51
N THR A 365 1.34 29.93 14.80
CA THR A 365 0.62 28.64 14.71
C THR A 365 1.42 27.65 13.87
N ILE A 366 1.58 26.43 14.39
CA ILE A 366 2.31 25.32 13.77
C ILE A 366 1.28 24.37 13.16
N PHE A 367 1.45 24.03 11.89
CA PHE A 367 0.62 23.10 11.15
C PHE A 367 1.42 21.87 10.79
N ILE A 368 0.96 20.69 11.18
CA ILE A 368 1.58 19.40 10.87
C ILE A 368 0.54 18.52 10.17
N SER A 369 0.76 18.23 8.88
CA SER A 369 0.06 17.18 8.16
C SER A 369 0.69 15.82 8.44
N TYR A 370 -0.13 14.77 8.48
CA TYR A 370 0.35 13.40 8.61
C TYR A 370 -0.63 12.38 8.04
N ASP A 371 -0.15 11.16 7.76
CA ASP A 371 -0.98 10.09 7.23
C ASP A 371 -1.30 8.99 8.26
N ARG A 372 -2.45 8.34 8.08
CA ARG A 372 -2.88 7.18 8.85
C ARG A 372 -3.43 6.07 7.95
N ASN A 373 -2.98 4.84 8.18
CA ASN A 373 -3.54 3.64 7.56
C ASN A 373 -3.61 3.71 6.02
N ARG A 374 -2.51 4.13 5.38
CA ARG A 374 -2.42 4.52 3.95
C ARG A 374 -3.23 3.68 2.97
N ALA A 375 -3.14 2.35 3.08
CA ALA A 375 -3.81 1.41 2.17
C ALA A 375 -5.23 1.03 2.60
N THR A 376 -5.60 1.18 3.87
CA THR A 376 -6.96 0.88 4.35
C THR A 376 -7.76 2.17 4.45
N ASP A 377 -7.55 2.96 5.49
CA ASP A 377 -8.33 4.16 5.76
C ASP A 377 -7.89 5.30 4.82
N GLY A 378 -6.58 5.34 4.47
CA GLY A 378 -6.01 6.34 3.58
C GLY A 378 -6.17 7.78 4.06
N GLU A 379 -6.25 7.99 5.37
CA GLU A 379 -6.50 9.31 5.94
C GLU A 379 -5.24 10.18 5.80
N ILE A 380 -5.44 11.38 5.28
CA ILE A 380 -4.53 12.52 5.44
C ILE A 380 -5.14 13.43 6.49
N LEU A 381 -4.37 13.72 7.51
CA LEU A 381 -4.78 14.43 8.70
C LEU A 381 -3.88 15.65 8.92
N MET A 382 -4.34 16.56 9.77
CA MET A 382 -3.62 17.75 10.19
C MET A 382 -3.77 17.97 11.69
N ALA A 383 -2.75 18.51 12.32
CA ALA A 383 -2.82 19.17 13.61
C ALA A 383 -2.38 20.63 13.46
N ARG A 384 -3.07 21.54 14.14
CA ARG A 384 -2.64 22.92 14.35
C ARG A 384 -2.50 23.20 15.83
N PHE A 385 -1.39 23.79 16.25
CA PHE A 385 -1.07 24.04 17.66
C PHE A 385 0.00 25.12 17.77
N ARG A 386 0.35 25.52 19.00
CA ARG A 386 1.42 26.49 19.26
C ARG A 386 2.47 25.90 20.21
N GLU A 387 3.61 26.57 20.32
CA GLU A 387 4.71 26.12 21.18
C GLU A 387 4.29 25.90 22.64
N GLN A 388 3.37 26.72 23.17
CA GLN A 388 2.84 26.55 24.52
C GLN A 388 2.09 25.23 24.71
N ASP A 389 1.44 24.70 23.68
CA ASP A 389 0.77 23.40 23.75
C ASP A 389 1.79 22.27 23.86
N VAL A 390 2.92 22.42 23.15
CA VAL A 390 4.05 21.49 23.22
C VAL A 390 4.63 21.46 24.63
N LEU A 391 4.91 22.63 25.20
CA LEU A 391 5.46 22.76 26.55
C LEU A 391 4.48 22.26 27.62
N ALA A 392 3.18 22.52 27.46
CA ALA A 392 2.14 22.05 28.37
C ALA A 392 1.78 20.56 28.20
N LYS A 393 2.26 19.92 27.12
CA LYS A 393 1.93 18.55 26.70
C LYS A 393 0.44 18.30 26.49
N LYS A 394 -0.33 19.37 26.30
CA LYS A 394 -1.78 19.35 26.08
C LYS A 394 -2.18 20.66 25.42
N ILE A 395 -3.36 20.67 24.80
CA ILE A 395 -3.90 21.89 24.20
C ILE A 395 -4.29 22.90 25.28
N VAL A 396 -3.69 24.09 25.19
CA VAL A 396 -3.91 25.25 26.06
C VAL A 396 -4.03 26.56 25.27
N SER A 397 -3.87 26.52 23.95
CA SER A 397 -3.94 27.67 23.05
C SER A 397 -5.08 27.58 22.03
N GLU A 398 -5.46 28.73 21.48
CA GLU A 398 -6.37 28.86 20.35
C GLU A 398 -5.58 29.34 19.11
N PRO A 399 -5.89 28.87 17.88
CA PRO A 399 -6.98 27.97 17.51
C PRO A 399 -6.52 26.49 17.44
N ALA A 400 -5.90 25.95 18.49
CA ALA A 400 -5.28 24.64 18.40
C ALA A 400 -6.30 23.50 18.27
N LYS A 401 -6.05 22.57 17.34
CA LYS A 401 -6.92 21.43 17.05
C LYS A 401 -6.10 20.29 16.46
N LEU A 402 -6.35 19.08 16.95
CA LEU A 402 -5.64 17.86 16.54
C LEU A 402 -6.55 16.99 15.65
N ARG A 403 -5.94 16.12 14.84
CA ARG A 403 -6.64 15.09 14.04
C ARG A 403 -7.70 15.64 13.07
N MET A 404 -7.45 16.83 12.52
CA MET A 404 -8.30 17.45 11.51
C MET A 404 -8.18 16.68 10.18
N LEU A 405 -9.29 16.33 9.54
CA LEU A 405 -9.28 15.57 8.29
C LEU A 405 -8.97 16.50 7.11
N ILE A 406 -7.91 16.18 6.35
CA ILE A 406 -7.62 16.79 5.05
C ILE A 406 -8.31 16.00 3.94
N SER A 407 -8.10 14.69 3.95
CA SER A 407 -8.58 13.81 2.89
C SER A 407 -8.73 12.40 3.43
N ARG A 408 -9.69 11.66 2.89
CA ARG A 408 -9.73 10.20 2.94
C ARG A 408 -10.37 9.71 1.65
N PRO A 409 -9.91 8.59 1.09
CA PRO A 409 -10.70 7.77 0.19
C PRO A 409 -12.15 7.67 0.66
N LEU A 410 -13.07 8.21 -0.13
CA LEU A 410 -14.50 7.91 -0.04
C LEU A 410 -14.86 6.72 -0.93
N ALA A 411 -13.92 6.29 -1.78
CA ALA A 411 -13.99 4.97 -2.38
C ALA A 411 -14.03 4.00 -1.21
N ASP A 412 -15.19 3.40 -1.03
CA ASP A 412 -15.41 2.48 0.06
C ASP A 412 -14.42 1.32 -0.15
N LYS A 413 -13.25 1.32 0.51
CA LYS A 413 -12.31 0.18 0.46
C LYS A 413 -12.87 -1.04 1.20
N THR A 414 -13.96 -0.79 1.92
CA THR A 414 -14.91 -1.74 2.48
C THR A 414 -16.11 -1.99 1.56
N ALA A 415 -16.14 -1.45 0.33
CA ALA A 415 -17.31 -1.37 -0.56
C ALA A 415 -18.27 -2.53 -0.34
N LYS A 416 -19.23 -2.21 0.53
CA LYS A 416 -20.62 -2.50 0.28
C LYS A 416 -20.84 -2.10 -1.16
N MET A 417 -20.99 -3.12 -1.99
CA MET A 417 -21.52 -3.08 -3.34
C MET A 417 -21.34 -1.75 -4.10
N THR A 418 -20.43 -1.71 -5.08
CA THR A 418 -20.21 -0.48 -5.88
C THR A 418 -21.51 0.00 -6.53
N GLU A 419 -21.61 1.28 -6.91
CA GLU A 419 -22.81 1.78 -7.60
C GLU A 419 -23.08 1.00 -8.92
N ALA A 420 -22.03 0.54 -9.60
CA ALA A 420 -22.15 -0.35 -10.76
C ALA A 420 -22.69 -1.74 -10.38
N GLU A 421 -22.27 -2.31 -9.24
CA GLU A 421 -22.83 -3.57 -8.72
C GLU A 421 -24.30 -3.37 -8.28
N SER A 422 -24.61 -2.26 -7.61
CA SER A 422 -25.98 -1.89 -7.23
C SER A 422 -26.88 -1.75 -8.46
N ARG A 423 -26.42 -1.06 -9.50
CA ARG A 423 -27.13 -0.95 -10.80
C ARG A 423 -27.31 -2.30 -11.51
N ARG A 424 -26.42 -3.27 -11.27
CA ARG A 424 -26.53 -4.64 -11.78
C ARG A 424 -27.39 -5.55 -10.89
N GLY A 425 -27.99 -5.01 -9.83
CA GLY A 425 -28.91 -5.74 -8.95
C GLY A 425 -28.22 -6.67 -7.96
N PHE A 426 -26.97 -6.39 -7.59
CA PHE A 426 -26.37 -7.10 -6.46
C PHE A 426 -27.15 -6.80 -5.16
N VAL A 427 -27.09 -7.76 -4.24
CA VAL A 427 -27.55 -7.62 -2.87
C VAL A 427 -26.44 -8.11 -1.95
N GLU A 428 -26.20 -7.32 -0.90
CA GLU A 428 -25.25 -7.66 0.15
C GLU A 428 -25.82 -8.78 1.02
N LEU A 429 -24.96 -9.74 1.37
CA LEU A 429 -25.32 -10.90 2.20
C LEU A 429 -24.69 -10.80 3.58
N PHE A 430 -23.63 -10.01 3.74
CA PHE A 430 -22.92 -9.81 4.98
C PHE A 430 -22.50 -8.36 5.10
N ASP A 431 -22.88 -7.71 6.20
CA ASP A 431 -22.75 -6.28 6.45
C ASP A 431 -21.37 -5.84 6.99
N GLY A 432 -20.48 -6.81 7.27
CA GLY A 432 -19.18 -6.59 7.89
C GLY A 432 -19.19 -6.73 9.41
N ASP A 433 -20.33 -6.54 10.07
CA ASP A 433 -20.40 -6.22 11.49
C ASP A 433 -21.21 -7.25 12.30
N THR A 434 -22.15 -7.94 11.66
CA THR A 434 -23.11 -8.82 12.32
C THR A 434 -23.30 -10.14 11.57
N PHE A 435 -23.96 -11.08 12.25
CA PHE A 435 -24.45 -12.32 11.62
C PHE A 435 -25.88 -12.18 11.10
N ASP A 436 -26.35 -10.96 10.83
CA ASP A 436 -27.72 -10.74 10.38
C ASP A 436 -28.02 -11.54 9.10
N GLY A 437 -29.08 -12.35 9.16
CA GLY A 437 -29.45 -13.27 8.09
C GLY A 437 -28.62 -14.55 8.00
N TRP A 438 -27.68 -14.81 8.92
CA TRP A 438 -26.90 -16.04 8.98
C TRP A 438 -27.16 -16.82 10.27
N GLU A 439 -27.23 -18.14 10.15
CA GLU A 439 -27.33 -19.07 11.27
C GLU A 439 -25.96 -19.71 11.56
N GLN A 440 -25.58 -19.73 12.83
CA GLN A 440 -24.38 -20.41 13.36
C GLN A 440 -24.61 -20.96 14.76
N ASN A 441 -23.71 -21.84 15.22
CA ASN A 441 -23.78 -22.50 16.52
C ASN A 441 -22.75 -21.95 17.54
N GLY A 442 -22.36 -20.67 17.40
CA GLY A 442 -21.45 -20.00 18.33
C GLY A 442 -19.96 -20.21 18.03
N ASN A 443 -19.63 -20.84 16.91
CA ASN A 443 -18.28 -21.17 16.48
C ASN A 443 -17.67 -20.20 15.45
N TRP A 444 -18.46 -19.19 15.05
CA TRP A 444 -18.06 -18.10 14.19
C TRP A 444 -18.12 -16.77 14.95
N ARG A 445 -17.15 -15.89 14.73
CA ARG A 445 -17.19 -14.51 15.24
C ARG A 445 -16.88 -13.52 14.14
N ILE A 446 -17.23 -12.25 14.36
CA ILE A 446 -16.78 -11.17 13.49
C ILE A 446 -15.37 -10.76 13.93
N GLU A 447 -14.44 -10.75 12.99
CA GLU A 447 -13.06 -10.32 13.19
C GLU A 447 -12.60 -9.54 11.97
N GLU A 448 -12.19 -8.28 12.16
CA GLU A 448 -11.71 -7.41 11.08
C GLU A 448 -12.67 -7.36 9.88
N ASN A 449 -13.94 -7.15 10.16
CA ASN A 449 -15.04 -7.09 9.19
C ASN A 449 -15.24 -8.39 8.38
N ALA A 450 -14.93 -9.54 8.97
CA ALA A 450 -15.06 -10.85 8.35
C ALA A 450 -15.72 -11.87 9.28
N PHE A 451 -16.49 -12.80 8.71
CA PHE A 451 -16.80 -14.05 9.39
C PHE A 451 -15.53 -14.82 9.61
N PHE A 452 -15.23 -15.14 10.86
CA PHE A 452 -14.07 -15.91 11.27
C PHE A 452 -14.49 -17.17 12.03
N ARG A 453 -14.10 -18.33 11.49
CA ARG A 453 -14.27 -19.62 12.16
C ARG A 453 -13.19 -19.80 13.21
N PHE A 454 -13.56 -19.85 14.49
CA PHE A 454 -12.60 -19.94 15.61
C PHE A 454 -12.73 -21.22 16.45
N ALA A 455 -13.83 -21.97 16.33
CA ALA A 455 -14.07 -23.20 17.09
C ALA A 455 -14.88 -24.23 16.27
N ASP A 456 -15.04 -25.44 16.80
CA ASP A 456 -15.91 -26.47 16.23
C ASP A 456 -17.39 -26.12 16.50
N GLY A 457 -18.24 -26.22 15.48
CA GLY A 457 -19.68 -26.01 15.68
C GLY A 457 -20.54 -26.11 14.43
N GLY A 458 -19.96 -26.37 13.26
CA GLY A 458 -20.71 -26.54 12.01
C GLY A 458 -20.77 -25.27 11.15
N PRO A 459 -21.49 -25.35 10.01
CA PRO A 459 -21.41 -24.36 8.96
C PRO A 459 -22.09 -23.04 9.33
N LEU A 460 -21.75 -21.98 8.59
CA LEU A 460 -22.48 -20.71 8.60
C LEU A 460 -23.47 -20.71 7.42
N THR A 461 -24.78 -20.64 7.69
CA THR A 461 -25.83 -20.80 6.66
C THR A 461 -26.66 -19.54 6.48
N TYR A 462 -26.84 -19.08 5.24
CA TYR A 462 -27.68 -17.92 4.96
C TYR A 462 -29.17 -18.29 5.01
N GLN A 463 -29.92 -17.51 5.79
CA GLN A 463 -31.30 -17.80 6.17
C GLN A 463 -32.35 -16.94 5.48
N ARG A 464 -32.00 -15.73 5.01
CA ARG A 464 -33.00 -14.78 4.49
C ARG A 464 -33.64 -15.23 3.19
N LYS A 465 -32.86 -15.84 2.28
CA LYS A 465 -33.32 -16.29 0.96
C LYS A 465 -32.52 -17.50 0.49
N THR A 466 -33.12 -18.29 -0.37
CA THR A 466 -32.38 -19.25 -1.22
C THR A 466 -31.54 -18.49 -2.24
N ILE A 467 -30.45 -19.10 -2.68
CA ILE A 467 -29.66 -18.56 -3.79
C ILE A 467 -30.51 -18.53 -5.08
N PRO A 468 -30.40 -17.48 -5.92
CA PRO A 468 -31.12 -17.46 -7.19
C PRO A 468 -30.69 -18.62 -8.10
N ASP A 469 -31.56 -18.97 -9.05
CA ASP A 469 -31.29 -20.08 -9.96
C ASP A 469 -30.22 -19.74 -10.99
N ASP A 470 -30.22 -18.50 -11.49
CA ASP A 470 -29.19 -17.94 -12.32
C ASP A 470 -28.59 -16.75 -11.58
N PHE A 471 -27.30 -16.81 -11.24
CA PHE A 471 -26.71 -15.85 -10.32
C PHE A 471 -25.23 -15.59 -10.57
N GLU A 472 -24.78 -14.46 -10.06
CA GLU A 472 -23.37 -14.15 -9.89
C GLU A 472 -23.12 -13.88 -8.40
N LEU A 473 -22.33 -14.75 -7.75
CA LEU A 473 -21.91 -14.64 -6.35
C LEU A 473 -20.47 -14.14 -6.30
N ARG A 474 -20.19 -13.18 -5.43
CA ARG A 474 -18.85 -12.63 -5.17
C ARG A 474 -18.58 -12.67 -3.66
N PHE A 475 -17.34 -12.98 -3.31
CA PHE A 475 -16.89 -13.06 -1.93
C PHE A 475 -15.36 -12.95 -1.85
N GLU A 476 -14.84 -12.71 -0.66
CA GLU A 476 -13.42 -12.83 -0.34
C GLU A 476 -13.21 -13.89 0.72
N TRP A 477 -12.07 -14.58 0.63
CA TRP A 477 -11.69 -15.62 1.58
C TRP A 477 -10.21 -15.56 1.94
N LYS A 478 -9.90 -15.88 3.19
CA LYS A 478 -8.55 -16.02 3.73
C LYS A 478 -8.50 -17.31 4.53
N VAL A 479 -7.38 -18.02 4.49
CA VAL A 479 -7.22 -19.34 5.11
C VAL A 479 -5.94 -19.40 5.95
N SER A 480 -5.97 -20.22 7.02
CA SER A 480 -4.75 -20.64 7.71
C SER A 480 -4.03 -21.77 6.99
N LYS A 481 -2.82 -22.06 7.43
CA LYS A 481 -2.02 -23.19 6.93
C LYS A 481 -2.80 -24.51 7.07
N GLY A 482 -2.88 -25.28 6.00
CA GLY A 482 -3.55 -26.59 5.93
C GLY A 482 -5.07 -26.53 5.97
N CYS A 483 -5.67 -25.35 5.85
CA CYS A 483 -7.12 -25.19 5.93
C CYS A 483 -7.83 -25.84 4.74
N ASN A 484 -8.94 -26.49 5.05
CA ASN A 484 -9.97 -26.93 4.12
C ASN A 484 -11.29 -26.23 4.49
N SER A 485 -12.02 -25.75 3.50
CA SER A 485 -13.36 -25.19 3.65
C SER A 485 -14.01 -25.09 2.27
N GLY A 486 -15.19 -24.49 2.18
CA GLY A 486 -15.93 -24.38 0.92
C GLY A 486 -17.13 -23.45 1.00
N VAL A 487 -17.56 -22.99 -0.18
CA VAL A 487 -18.78 -22.19 -0.36
C VAL A 487 -19.76 -22.99 -1.20
N TYR A 488 -20.89 -23.36 -0.61
CA TYR A 488 -21.90 -24.19 -1.26
C TYR A 488 -23.01 -23.33 -1.84
N TYR A 489 -23.31 -23.52 -3.12
CA TYR A 489 -24.13 -22.58 -3.89
C TYR A 489 -25.23 -23.23 -4.75
N ARG A 490 -25.43 -24.55 -4.63
CA ARG A 490 -26.60 -25.29 -5.13
C ARG A 490 -27.01 -26.33 -4.08
N PRO A 491 -28.21 -26.94 -4.19
CA PRO A 491 -28.57 -28.07 -3.36
C PRO A 491 -27.53 -29.21 -3.40
N GLY A 492 -27.44 -29.96 -2.30
CA GLY A 492 -26.51 -31.08 -2.20
C GLY A 492 -25.05 -30.63 -2.06
N GLN A 493 -24.14 -31.40 -2.66
CA GLN A 493 -22.69 -31.26 -2.48
C GLN A 493 -21.99 -30.46 -3.60
N VAL A 494 -22.60 -29.35 -4.03
CA VAL A 494 -22.03 -28.44 -5.05
C VAL A 494 -21.26 -27.31 -4.36
N GLU A 495 -19.94 -27.34 -4.50
CA GLU A 495 -19.02 -26.60 -3.65
C GLU A 495 -17.95 -25.89 -4.49
N TYR A 496 -17.82 -24.58 -4.29
CA TYR A 496 -16.60 -23.86 -4.63
C TYR A 496 -15.58 -24.14 -3.53
N GLN A 497 -14.47 -24.76 -3.88
CA GLN A 497 -13.48 -25.18 -2.90
C GLN A 497 -12.64 -24.01 -2.38
N VAL A 498 -12.49 -23.94 -1.06
CA VAL A 498 -11.60 -22.99 -0.36
C VAL A 498 -10.50 -23.78 0.33
N LEU A 499 -9.25 -23.59 -0.10
CA LEU A 499 -8.16 -24.47 0.33
C LEU A 499 -6.83 -23.74 0.43
N ASP A 500 -6.00 -24.17 1.38
CA ASP A 500 -4.55 -24.06 1.27
C ASP A 500 -4.01 -25.21 0.38
N ASN A 501 -3.83 -24.94 -0.92
CA ASN A 501 -3.38 -25.93 -1.90
C ASN A 501 -2.04 -26.59 -1.55
N VAL A 502 -1.18 -25.90 -0.81
CA VAL A 502 0.20 -26.36 -0.56
C VAL A 502 0.24 -27.31 0.63
N ASN A 503 -0.48 -26.98 1.71
CA ASN A 503 -0.34 -27.72 2.97
C ASN A 503 -1.55 -28.61 3.29
N SER A 504 -2.63 -28.53 2.51
CA SER A 504 -3.77 -29.45 2.64
C SER A 504 -3.53 -30.74 1.85
N PRO A 505 -3.85 -31.92 2.40
CA PRO A 505 -3.74 -33.19 1.67
C PRO A 505 -4.66 -33.24 0.43
N TYR A 506 -5.72 -32.42 0.41
CA TYR A 506 -6.62 -32.30 -0.73
C TYR A 506 -5.97 -31.58 -1.93
N GLY A 507 -4.91 -30.79 -1.71
CA GLY A 507 -4.21 -30.06 -2.76
C GLY A 507 -3.47 -30.94 -3.77
N GLU A 508 -3.21 -32.21 -3.44
CA GLU A 508 -2.59 -33.20 -4.34
C GLU A 508 -3.44 -33.50 -5.58
N ASN A 509 -4.77 -33.33 -5.48
CA ASN A 509 -5.70 -33.53 -6.58
C ASN A 509 -6.28 -32.18 -7.01
N PRO A 510 -6.00 -31.70 -8.24
CA PRO A 510 -6.57 -30.47 -8.77
C PRO A 510 -8.11 -30.39 -8.75
N ARG A 511 -8.84 -31.53 -8.77
CA ARG A 511 -10.31 -31.53 -8.58
C ARG A 511 -10.76 -31.18 -7.16
N GLN A 512 -9.82 -31.07 -6.23
CA GLN A 512 -10.07 -30.83 -4.81
C GLN A 512 -9.30 -29.60 -4.31
N SER A 513 -8.60 -28.88 -5.20
CA SER A 513 -7.85 -27.66 -4.89
C SER A 513 -8.75 -26.41 -4.90
N ALA A 514 -8.25 -25.29 -4.40
CA ALA A 514 -8.96 -24.02 -4.34
C ALA A 514 -9.55 -23.62 -5.70
N ALA A 515 -10.77 -23.11 -5.68
CA ALA A 515 -11.58 -22.74 -6.84
C ALA A 515 -12.02 -23.88 -7.78
N SER A 516 -11.69 -25.15 -7.46
CA SER A 516 -12.35 -26.28 -8.11
C SER A 516 -13.85 -26.27 -7.84
N LEU A 517 -14.62 -26.89 -8.74
CA LEU A 517 -15.91 -27.45 -8.35
C LEU A 517 -15.59 -28.79 -7.70
N PHE A 518 -15.62 -28.82 -6.37
CA PHE A 518 -14.99 -29.86 -5.58
C PHE A 518 -15.43 -31.25 -6.04
N PHE A 519 -14.45 -32.13 -6.29
CA PHE A 519 -14.60 -33.51 -6.76
C PHE A 519 -15.15 -33.67 -8.20
N CYS A 520 -15.59 -32.60 -8.85
CA CYS A 520 -16.15 -32.61 -10.20
C CYS A 520 -15.16 -32.11 -11.24
N MET A 521 -14.69 -30.87 -11.09
CA MET A 521 -13.95 -30.15 -12.13
C MET A 521 -12.77 -29.38 -11.53
N ALA A 522 -11.57 -29.66 -12.03
CA ALA A 522 -10.37 -28.94 -11.63
C ALA A 522 -10.34 -27.54 -12.26
N PRO A 523 -9.73 -26.54 -11.59
CA PRO A 523 -9.46 -25.28 -12.23
C PRO A 523 -8.42 -25.48 -13.34
N SER A 524 -8.34 -24.55 -14.30
CA SER A 524 -7.35 -24.55 -15.38
C SER A 524 -5.95 -24.18 -14.91
N LYS A 525 -5.84 -23.51 -13.76
CA LYS A 525 -4.59 -23.13 -13.10
C LYS A 525 -4.80 -22.83 -11.62
N ASP A 526 -3.72 -22.87 -10.83
CA ASP A 526 -3.70 -22.33 -9.48
C ASP A 526 -3.44 -20.82 -9.54
N ALA A 527 -4.42 -20.03 -9.09
CA ALA A 527 -4.33 -18.57 -9.00
C ALA A 527 -4.37 -18.08 -7.54
N THR A 528 -4.08 -18.95 -6.57
CA THR A 528 -4.14 -18.59 -5.14
C THR A 528 -3.04 -17.62 -4.73
N ARG A 529 -3.39 -16.74 -3.80
CA ARG A 529 -2.43 -15.96 -3.01
C ARG A 529 -1.89 -16.81 -1.86
N ARG A 530 -0.79 -16.37 -1.26
CA ARG A 530 -0.15 -17.08 -0.14
C ARG A 530 -1.10 -17.20 1.05
N VAL A 531 -0.94 -18.25 1.84
CA VAL A 531 -1.63 -18.45 3.12
C VAL A 531 -1.57 -17.17 3.98
N GLY A 532 -2.69 -16.79 4.59
CA GLY A 532 -2.84 -15.55 5.36
C GLY A 532 -3.15 -14.31 4.53
N GLN A 533 -3.13 -14.38 3.19
CA GLN A 533 -3.59 -13.30 2.32
C GLN A 533 -5.05 -13.52 1.87
N TRP A 534 -5.75 -12.42 1.61
CA TRP A 534 -7.11 -12.43 1.07
C TRP A 534 -7.12 -12.78 -0.41
N ASN A 535 -7.96 -13.74 -0.79
CA ASN A 535 -8.28 -14.10 -2.17
C ASN A 535 -9.68 -13.59 -2.52
N THR A 536 -9.90 -13.17 -3.78
CA THR A 536 -11.25 -12.89 -4.30
C THR A 536 -11.80 -14.12 -5.00
N GLY A 537 -13.04 -14.50 -4.68
CA GLY A 537 -13.78 -15.59 -5.30
C GLY A 537 -15.03 -15.07 -6.02
N ARG A 538 -15.33 -15.64 -7.18
CA ARG A 538 -16.58 -15.36 -7.90
C ARG A 538 -17.12 -16.61 -8.58
N VAL A 539 -18.41 -16.87 -8.41
CA VAL A 539 -19.17 -17.96 -9.03
C VAL A 539 -20.23 -17.36 -9.93
N VAL A 540 -20.30 -17.81 -11.18
CA VAL A 540 -21.35 -17.41 -12.13
C VAL A 540 -22.06 -18.66 -12.62
N CYS A 541 -23.37 -18.72 -12.42
CA CYS A 541 -24.21 -19.80 -12.92
C CYS A 541 -25.34 -19.21 -13.76
N LYS A 542 -25.46 -19.64 -15.02
CA LYS A 542 -26.57 -19.25 -15.91
C LYS A 542 -26.99 -20.45 -16.74
N GLY A 543 -28.21 -20.93 -16.52
CA GLY A 543 -28.74 -22.13 -17.15
C GLY A 543 -27.86 -23.36 -16.89
N THR A 544 -27.18 -23.83 -17.92
CA THR A 544 -26.28 -24.99 -17.90
C THR A 544 -24.81 -24.62 -17.72
N VAL A 545 -24.47 -23.32 -17.74
CA VAL A 545 -23.10 -22.84 -17.68
C VAL A 545 -22.72 -22.50 -16.25
N THR A 546 -21.54 -22.97 -15.83
CA THR A 546 -20.92 -22.67 -14.54
C THR A 546 -19.51 -22.12 -14.75
N GLN A 547 -19.20 -21.03 -14.05
CA GLN A 547 -17.87 -20.42 -14.02
C GLN A 547 -17.39 -20.18 -12.60
N HIS A 548 -16.12 -20.48 -12.35
CA HIS A 548 -15.41 -20.05 -11.15
C HIS A 548 -14.28 -19.10 -11.53
N TRP A 549 -14.11 -18.07 -10.71
CA TRP A 549 -13.07 -17.07 -10.82
C TRP A 549 -12.33 -16.94 -9.50
N LEU A 550 -11.01 -16.81 -9.58
CA LEU A 550 -10.11 -16.65 -8.44
C LEU A 550 -9.14 -15.51 -8.73
N ASN A 551 -9.08 -14.50 -7.86
CA ASN A 551 -8.17 -13.36 -7.97
C ASN A 551 -8.25 -12.63 -9.33
N GLY A 552 -9.47 -12.50 -9.86
CA GLY A 552 -9.73 -11.85 -11.16
C GLY A 552 -9.55 -12.76 -12.37
N GLU A 553 -9.06 -13.98 -12.20
CA GLU A 553 -8.84 -14.93 -13.29
C GLU A 553 -9.99 -15.94 -13.39
N LYS A 554 -10.51 -16.18 -14.59
CA LYS A 554 -11.48 -17.25 -14.84
C LYS A 554 -10.76 -18.59 -14.88
N VAL A 555 -11.00 -19.42 -13.88
CA VAL A 555 -10.30 -20.70 -13.71
C VAL A 555 -11.16 -21.92 -14.01
N LEU A 556 -12.48 -21.75 -14.13
CA LEU A 556 -13.42 -22.79 -14.57
C LEU A 556 -14.48 -22.13 -15.43
N ASP A 557 -14.83 -22.77 -16.54
CA ASP A 557 -15.86 -22.27 -17.47
C ASP A 557 -16.39 -23.41 -18.34
N PHE A 558 -17.54 -23.97 -17.98
CA PHE A 558 -18.09 -25.09 -18.73
C PHE A 558 -19.61 -25.17 -18.70
N ASP A 559 -20.17 -25.81 -19.72
CA ASP A 559 -21.58 -26.24 -19.77
C ASP A 559 -21.67 -27.70 -19.26
N TYR A 560 -22.41 -27.94 -18.18
CA TYR A 560 -22.50 -29.29 -17.60
C TYR A 560 -23.34 -30.28 -18.42
N THR A 561 -23.99 -29.84 -19.50
CA THR A 561 -24.70 -30.70 -20.45
C THR A 561 -23.86 -31.07 -21.66
N ASP A 562 -22.68 -30.46 -21.83
CA ASP A 562 -21.73 -30.85 -22.88
C ASP A 562 -21.26 -32.30 -22.61
N PRO A 563 -21.47 -33.25 -23.56
CA PRO A 563 -21.11 -34.64 -23.39
C PRO A 563 -19.63 -34.87 -23.01
N LYS A 564 -18.73 -33.94 -23.37
CA LYS A 564 -17.31 -34.05 -23.03
C LYS A 564 -17.04 -34.00 -21.51
N TRP A 565 -17.96 -33.44 -20.73
CA TRP A 565 -17.85 -33.33 -19.27
C TRP A 565 -18.70 -34.35 -18.50
N ALA A 566 -19.38 -35.26 -19.19
CA ALA A 566 -20.33 -36.20 -18.56
C ALA A 566 -19.70 -37.02 -17.42
N GLU A 567 -18.47 -37.50 -17.58
CA GLU A 567 -17.78 -38.26 -16.54
C GLU A 567 -17.44 -37.39 -15.31
N MET A 568 -17.04 -36.13 -15.51
CA MET A 568 -16.78 -35.18 -14.43
C MET A 568 -18.07 -34.88 -13.65
N VAL A 569 -19.16 -34.61 -14.36
CA VAL A 569 -20.47 -34.34 -13.76
C VAL A 569 -20.99 -35.56 -12.99
N LYS A 570 -20.75 -36.77 -13.50
CA LYS A 570 -21.10 -38.02 -12.81
C LYS A 570 -20.36 -38.18 -11.48
N LEU A 571 -19.10 -37.74 -11.37
CA LEU A 571 -18.37 -37.75 -10.09
C LEU A 571 -19.08 -36.89 -9.03
N LEU A 572 -19.60 -35.73 -9.43
CA LEU A 572 -20.38 -34.88 -8.55
C LEU A 572 -21.67 -35.55 -8.09
N THR A 573 -22.38 -36.22 -9.00
CA THR A 573 -23.58 -37.00 -8.66
C THR A 573 -23.29 -38.11 -7.66
N ILE A 574 -22.18 -38.84 -7.82
CA ILE A 574 -21.75 -39.89 -6.88
C ILE A 574 -21.48 -39.30 -5.49
N ARG A 575 -20.95 -38.07 -5.41
CA ARG A 575 -20.76 -37.34 -4.15
C ARG A 575 -22.07 -36.81 -3.54
N GLY A 576 -23.18 -36.81 -4.28
CA GLY A 576 -24.47 -36.26 -3.85
C GLY A 576 -24.65 -34.78 -4.20
N GLY A 577 -23.95 -34.29 -5.22
CA GLY A 577 -24.18 -32.97 -5.81
C GLY A 577 -25.03 -33.05 -7.08
N ASP A 578 -25.77 -31.97 -7.36
CA ASP A 578 -26.61 -31.85 -8.54
C ASP A 578 -26.53 -30.41 -9.09
N LEU A 579 -25.92 -30.24 -10.27
CA LEU A 579 -25.80 -28.94 -10.94
C LEU A 579 -27.12 -28.46 -11.56
N SER A 580 -28.08 -29.37 -11.77
CA SER A 580 -29.44 -29.04 -12.22
C SER A 580 -30.36 -28.64 -11.07
N GLY A 581 -29.98 -28.92 -9.83
CA GLY A 581 -30.71 -28.54 -8.63
C GLY A 581 -30.89 -27.02 -8.51
N ARG A 582 -32.06 -26.60 -8.05
CA ARG A 582 -32.50 -25.21 -7.90
C ARG A 582 -33.03 -24.94 -6.49
N GLY A 583 -33.05 -23.67 -6.06
CA GLY A 583 -33.54 -23.29 -4.72
C GLY A 583 -32.66 -23.73 -3.53
N GLY A 584 -31.35 -23.82 -3.70
CA GLY A 584 -30.41 -24.15 -2.61
C GLY A 584 -30.19 -23.00 -1.62
N ARG A 585 -29.64 -23.30 -0.44
CA ARG A 585 -29.15 -22.26 0.49
C ARG A 585 -27.65 -22.09 0.33
N LEU A 586 -27.18 -20.85 0.45
CA LEU A 586 -25.76 -20.55 0.55
C LEU A 586 -25.25 -20.92 1.94
N TRP A 587 -24.16 -21.68 2.02
CA TRP A 587 -23.52 -21.97 3.30
C TRP A 587 -21.99 -22.10 3.16
N LEU A 588 -21.30 -21.78 4.26
CA LEU A 588 -19.86 -21.80 4.39
C LEU A 588 -19.45 -22.97 5.28
N GLN A 589 -18.56 -23.82 4.80
CA GLN A 589 -18.20 -25.06 5.47
C GLN A 589 -17.31 -24.83 6.71
N ASP A 590 -17.65 -25.49 7.79
CA ASP A 590 -16.73 -25.73 8.90
C ASP A 590 -16.04 -27.10 8.71
N HIS A 591 -14.71 -27.08 8.59
CA HIS A 591 -13.88 -28.30 8.46
C HIS A 591 -12.70 -28.29 9.45
N GLY A 592 -12.80 -27.56 10.57
CA GLY A 592 -11.82 -27.66 11.66
C GLY A 592 -10.74 -26.57 11.68
N GLN A 593 -10.40 -25.96 10.54
CA GLN A 593 -9.32 -24.96 10.47
C GLN A 593 -9.83 -23.51 10.42
N PRO A 594 -9.05 -22.55 10.95
CA PRO A 594 -9.30 -21.11 10.80
C PRO A 594 -9.50 -20.68 9.33
N VAL A 595 -10.68 -20.12 9.05
CA VAL A 595 -11.05 -19.55 7.76
C VAL A 595 -11.80 -18.24 7.97
N TRP A 596 -11.58 -17.29 7.07
CA TRP A 596 -12.26 -15.99 7.09
C TRP A 596 -12.99 -15.75 5.77
N TYR A 597 -14.20 -15.16 5.84
CA TYR A 597 -15.00 -14.74 4.70
C TYR A 597 -15.50 -13.31 4.87
N ARG A 598 -15.49 -12.52 3.79
CA ARG A 598 -16.06 -11.17 3.79
C ARG A 598 -16.58 -10.77 2.41
N ASN A 599 -17.24 -9.62 2.34
CA ASN A 599 -17.74 -9.02 1.10
C ASN A 599 -18.66 -9.96 0.29
N LEU A 600 -19.47 -10.78 0.97
CA LEU A 600 -20.38 -11.74 0.34
C LEU A 600 -21.57 -10.98 -0.25
N ARG A 601 -21.77 -11.13 -1.56
CA ARG A 601 -22.88 -10.50 -2.30
C ARG A 601 -23.22 -11.32 -3.53
N TRP A 602 -24.50 -11.35 -3.90
CA TRP A 602 -24.91 -11.96 -5.16
C TRP A 602 -25.82 -11.05 -5.94
N ARG A 603 -25.96 -11.29 -7.23
CA ARG A 603 -27.09 -10.81 -8.03
C ARG A 603 -27.75 -11.97 -8.74
N GLU A 604 -29.02 -11.83 -9.05
CA GLU A 604 -29.71 -12.67 -10.02
C GLU A 604 -29.32 -12.23 -11.44
N ILE A 605 -29.09 -13.19 -12.35
CA ILE A 605 -28.77 -12.92 -13.75
C ILE A 605 -30.07 -13.00 -14.57
N PRO A 606 -30.55 -11.86 -15.12
CA PRO A 606 -31.83 -11.82 -15.82
C PRO A 606 -31.79 -12.66 -17.11
N ASN A 607 -32.97 -13.10 -17.58
CA ASN A 607 -33.08 -13.95 -18.77
C ASN A 607 -32.49 -13.34 -20.05
N GLY A 608 -32.46 -12.01 -20.17
CA GLY A 608 -31.86 -11.32 -21.32
C GLY A 608 -30.33 -11.30 -21.33
N GLU A 609 -29.67 -11.69 -20.24
CA GLU A 609 -28.20 -11.75 -20.16
C GLU A 609 -27.74 -13.17 -20.47
N SER A 610 -27.07 -13.34 -21.62
CA SER A 610 -26.54 -14.63 -22.05
C SER A 610 -25.13 -14.88 -21.49
N LEU A 611 -24.88 -16.08 -21.00
CA LEU A 611 -23.55 -16.56 -20.65
C LEU A 611 -23.16 -17.67 -21.62
N GLN A 612 -22.04 -17.51 -22.31
CA GLN A 612 -21.48 -18.52 -23.21
C GLN A 612 -20.20 -19.11 -22.58
N PRO A 613 -20.07 -20.44 -22.52
CA PRO A 613 -18.86 -21.06 -22.01
C PRO A 613 -17.70 -20.88 -23.00
N SER A 614 -16.49 -20.72 -22.50
CA SER A 614 -15.29 -20.73 -23.34
C SER A 614 -15.07 -22.10 -23.98
N ALA A 615 -14.83 -22.12 -25.29
CA ALA A 615 -14.43 -23.34 -26.00
C ALA A 615 -13.04 -23.85 -25.54
N ASP A 616 -12.19 -22.96 -25.03
CA ASP A 616 -10.78 -23.23 -24.72
C ASP A 616 -10.53 -23.66 -23.27
N PHE A 617 -11.58 -23.88 -22.47
CA PHE A 617 -11.43 -24.32 -21.10
C PHE A 617 -10.82 -25.72 -21.03
N THR A 618 -9.60 -25.81 -20.49
CA THR A 618 -8.91 -27.06 -20.22
C THR A 618 -8.62 -27.17 -18.72
N PRO A 619 -9.20 -28.14 -17.99
CA PRO A 619 -8.91 -28.33 -16.58
C PRO A 619 -7.48 -28.85 -16.38
N MET A 620 -6.86 -28.53 -15.24
CA MET A 620 -5.56 -29.08 -14.90
C MET A 620 -5.57 -30.62 -14.92
N ALA A 621 -4.51 -31.19 -15.49
CA ALA A 621 -4.32 -32.63 -15.50
C ALA A 621 -4.16 -33.17 -14.07
N ILE A 622 -4.78 -34.31 -13.80
CA ILE A 622 -4.71 -34.92 -12.46
C ILE A 622 -3.52 -35.87 -12.41
N PRO A 623 -2.64 -35.73 -11.41
CA PRO A 623 -1.53 -36.65 -11.24
C PRO A 623 -2.02 -38.11 -11.12
N PRO A 624 -1.34 -39.10 -11.75
CA PRO A 624 -1.79 -40.50 -11.73
C PRO A 624 -2.03 -41.07 -10.33
N ALA A 625 -1.17 -40.70 -9.36
CA ALA A 625 -1.31 -41.11 -7.97
C ALA A 625 -2.59 -40.54 -7.31
N ALA A 626 -2.90 -39.27 -7.58
CA ALA A 626 -4.11 -38.61 -7.10
C ALA A 626 -5.37 -39.21 -7.75
N LEU A 627 -5.31 -39.51 -9.05
CA LEU A 627 -6.40 -40.16 -9.77
C LEU A 627 -6.70 -41.57 -9.23
N ALA A 628 -5.66 -42.36 -8.91
CA ALA A 628 -5.85 -43.68 -8.33
C ALA A 628 -6.54 -43.60 -6.95
N LYS A 629 -6.14 -42.65 -6.09
CA LYS A 629 -6.81 -42.40 -4.79
C LYS A 629 -8.27 -41.98 -4.99
N GLU A 630 -8.54 -41.11 -5.96
CA GLU A 630 -9.89 -40.67 -6.32
C GLU A 630 -10.77 -41.86 -6.76
N GLN A 631 -10.26 -42.70 -7.67
CA GLN A 631 -11.00 -43.88 -8.16
C GLN A 631 -11.32 -44.86 -7.04
N GLN A 632 -10.40 -45.10 -6.11
CA GLN A 632 -10.67 -45.93 -4.93
C GLN A 632 -11.79 -45.33 -4.06
N ARG A 633 -11.78 -44.01 -3.85
CA ARG A 633 -12.83 -43.29 -3.13
C ARG A 633 -14.19 -43.41 -3.84
N VAL A 634 -14.23 -43.26 -5.16
CA VAL A 634 -15.45 -43.42 -5.97
C VAL A 634 -16.02 -44.84 -5.83
N GLN A 635 -15.18 -45.87 -5.92
CA GLN A 635 -15.63 -47.26 -5.75
C GLN A 635 -16.18 -47.53 -4.34
N ALA A 636 -15.58 -46.94 -3.31
CA ALA A 636 -16.09 -47.03 -1.94
C ALA A 636 -17.48 -46.37 -1.81
N MET A 637 -17.67 -45.18 -2.40
CA MET A 637 -18.97 -44.48 -2.40
C MET A 637 -20.05 -45.28 -3.14
N LEU A 638 -19.74 -45.84 -4.30
CA LEU A 638 -20.70 -46.66 -5.07
C LEU A 638 -21.12 -47.93 -4.32
N LYS A 639 -20.19 -48.61 -3.64
CA LYS A 639 -20.52 -49.76 -2.79
C LYS A 639 -21.41 -49.37 -1.63
N GLN A 640 -21.15 -48.23 -1.00
CA GLN A 640 -21.98 -47.73 0.10
C GLN A 640 -23.40 -47.40 -0.37
N ALA A 641 -23.55 -46.81 -1.57
CA ALA A 641 -24.86 -46.50 -2.14
C ALA A 641 -25.68 -47.75 -2.51
N GLN A 642 -25.04 -48.87 -2.85
CA GLN A 642 -25.69 -50.16 -3.11
C GLN A 642 -26.11 -50.91 -1.83
N SER A 643 -25.56 -50.52 -0.68
CA SER A 643 -25.84 -51.13 0.63
C SER A 643 -26.92 -50.42 1.45
N LYS A 644 -27.44 -49.29 0.94
CA LYS A 644 -28.58 -48.54 1.45
C LYS A 644 -29.77 -48.76 0.52
#